data_AF-A0ABD3PG82-F1
#
_entry.id   AF-A0ABD3PG82-F1
#
_cell.length_a   1.000
_cell.length_b   1.000
_cell.length_c   1.000
_cell.angle_alpha   90.00
_cell.angle_beta   90.00
_cell.angle_gamma   90.00
#
_symmetry.space_group_name_H-M   'P 1'
#
loop_
_entity.id
_entity.type
_entity.pdbx_description
1 polymer ?
#
loop_
_entity_poly.entity_id
_entity_poly.type
_entity_poly.pdbx_seq_one_letter_code
_entity_poly.pdbx_strand_id
1 'polypeptide(L)'
;MDRMFMKPLSAILTLGVFATVSAEGTNIDIFSIVDEINAEAEICHGECSADEDNGEEICKFTAKVNLHASELGYYQFEECGDVDSPTLGLEVGKTYRFIQKDPSNYMHPLGFAYYPDGAHDDKEELEPGIVPPGSTSTCNVNYTCPAPMYFLGDEYLGSYSNMNAIEVSSDYEAENFGLDDYEPRFFHPLPEWIGYGDFSVYLKFDNNTDYNKDLFYFCHIHQFMSGRIKLLKDDVPIQKEDLPELGYDYERPRGHDTACGTYGLNQFQLPHDECPEKFVCDAESKDAGMQQFSKCIDSMNCAMMAGMTSSVQGSADETALFIHQMIPHHQNAVNMAKALIKTGKLQCDDLTDEESEQAADCAMERMTARFSFSTERNLARVNEKERKKARINNRKIADAGEPSGAGQICQARCITDENTGEEMCQFTAKVNLYASELGYFQFEECGDAVNPTLGLEVGKTYQFVQKDPSNHMHPLGFAYYPDGAHDDKDELEPGIVPPGSTSTCNADFTCPAPMYFLGEEYLGSYTNIDAIERSSDYDAENFGLDDYEPKFFHPLTQWIGYGDFSVYLKFGADSDYDKDLFYFCHIHQYMSGRIKLLKDGTPIQEEDTPEIGYKYDSPSGHDIDCGTYGLNEFQLPHAECPEKFVCDTEGQAAGLQQFSKCIDSMNCAMMAGMSSSVSGDIDETALFIHQMIPHHQNAVNMAKALIKTGTLQCDDLTDEESEQAADCAMEVILRSIITGQNAQIQAMRGILEAKKFPPENDCIVEAYSSDDVVSSEEEDGMKATVVKSAAPSAIFVFGITITYVISVFFLKSI
;
A
#
# COMPACT_ATOMS: atom_id res chain seq x y z
N MET A 1 -13.74 27.34 61.67
CA MET A 1 -12.79 27.30 62.79
C MET A 1 -13.30 26.30 63.79
N ASP A 2 -12.97 25.02 63.63
CA ASP A 2 -13.38 23.96 64.56
C ASP A 2 -12.20 23.04 64.87
N ARG A 3 -12.12 22.65 66.16
CA ARG A 3 -11.05 21.87 66.78
C ARG A 3 -11.37 20.37 66.76
N MET A 4 -10.35 19.59 66.38
CA MET A 4 -9.88 18.29 66.94
C MET A 4 -10.82 17.40 67.77
N PHE A 5 -10.90 16.10 67.43
CA PHE A 5 -10.21 14.99 68.15
C PHE A 5 -10.43 13.59 67.50
N MET A 6 -9.33 12.81 67.33
CA MET A 6 -9.13 11.32 67.30
C MET A 6 -9.75 10.46 66.16
N LYS A 7 -9.15 9.39 65.57
CA LYS A 7 -7.89 8.55 65.58
C LYS A 7 -8.14 7.39 64.57
N PRO A 8 -7.24 6.41 64.26
CA PRO A 8 -5.77 6.32 64.28
C PRO A 8 -5.14 5.79 62.94
N LEU A 9 -3.83 6.04 62.75
CA LEU A 9 -2.95 5.30 61.82
C LEU A 9 -2.58 3.92 62.41
N SER A 10 -2.51 2.89 61.55
CA SER A 10 -1.82 1.62 61.82
C SER A 10 -0.71 1.41 60.79
N ALA A 11 0.37 0.78 61.27
CA ALA A 11 1.71 0.71 60.72
C ALA A 11 1.86 -0.05 59.39
N ILE A 12 2.78 0.42 58.54
CA ILE A 12 3.48 -0.41 57.54
C ILE A 12 4.90 -0.62 58.05
N LEU A 13 5.26 -1.90 58.15
CA LEU A 13 6.55 -2.43 58.57
C LEU A 13 7.52 -2.32 57.38
N THR A 14 8.56 -1.47 57.47
CA THR A 14 9.63 -1.44 56.45
C THR A 14 10.70 -2.45 56.85
N LEU A 15 10.79 -3.59 56.14
CA LEU A 15 11.99 -4.43 56.17
C LEU A 15 13.05 -3.78 55.28
N GLY A 16 14.13 -3.29 55.88
CA GLY A 16 15.29 -2.81 55.16
C GLY A 16 16.14 -3.96 54.62
N VAL A 17 16.30 -4.02 53.29
CA VAL A 17 17.36 -4.78 52.64
C VAL A 17 18.60 -3.87 52.57
N PHE A 18 19.67 -4.23 53.27
CA PHE A 18 20.98 -3.61 53.12
C PHE A 18 21.72 -4.32 51.97
N ALA A 19 21.93 -3.62 50.86
CA ALA A 19 22.94 -3.97 49.86
C ALA A 19 24.09 -2.96 49.94
N THR A 20 25.30 -3.47 50.19
CA THR A 20 26.55 -2.70 50.18
C THR A 20 27.00 -2.44 48.75
N VAL A 21 27.08 -1.17 48.35
CA VAL A 21 27.66 -0.73 47.06
C VAL A 21 29.18 -0.62 47.19
N SER A 22 29.92 -1.34 46.34
CA SER A 22 31.32 -1.04 46.03
C SER A 22 31.33 -0.25 44.73
N ALA A 23 32.01 0.90 44.75
CA ALA A 23 32.06 1.85 43.64
C ALA A 23 32.85 1.30 42.45
N GLU A 24 32.19 1.20 41.30
CA GLU A 24 32.68 1.55 39.97
C GLU A 24 31.45 1.68 39.03
N GLY A 25 31.43 2.75 38.23
CA GLY A 25 30.22 3.39 37.72
C GLY A 25 29.30 2.55 36.84
N THR A 26 28.03 2.48 37.24
CA THR A 26 26.84 2.29 36.40
C THR A 26 25.71 3.08 37.07
N ASN A 27 25.12 4.05 36.38
CA ASN A 27 23.87 4.68 36.82
C ASN A 27 22.76 3.71 36.46
N ILE A 28 22.34 2.89 37.42
CA ILE A 28 21.11 2.10 37.31
C ILE A 28 19.98 3.04 37.73
N ASP A 29 19.09 3.36 36.80
CA ASP A 29 17.91 4.16 37.08
C ASP A 29 16.92 3.32 37.88
N ILE A 30 16.84 3.57 39.19
CA ILE A 30 15.99 2.82 40.12
C ILE A 30 14.50 3.04 39.81
N PHE A 31 14.13 4.07 39.03
CA PHE A 31 12.74 4.24 38.58
C PHE A 31 12.32 3.19 37.54
N SER A 32 13.24 2.69 36.69
CA SER A 32 12.90 1.64 35.71
C SER A 32 12.69 0.27 36.36
N ILE A 33 13.29 0.02 37.52
CA ILE A 33 13.20 -1.27 38.22
C ILE A 33 11.93 -1.35 39.08
N VAL A 34 11.32 -0.22 39.45
CA VAL A 34 10.07 -0.21 40.22
C VAL A 34 8.87 -0.50 39.31
N ASP A 35 8.92 -0.12 38.03
CA ASP A 35 7.89 -0.48 37.04
C ASP A 35 7.96 -1.96 36.63
N GLU A 36 9.14 -2.59 36.66
CA GLU A 36 9.31 -4.03 36.37
C GLU A 36 8.80 -4.98 37.48
N ILE A 37 8.45 -4.48 38.67
CA ILE A 37 8.12 -5.33 39.83
C ILE A 37 6.60 -5.36 40.15
N ASN A 38 5.74 -4.64 39.43
CA ASN A 38 4.29 -4.60 39.70
C ASN A 38 3.36 -4.97 38.53
N ALA A 39 3.87 -5.45 37.39
CA ALA A 39 3.01 -5.89 36.29
C ALA A 39 2.51 -7.34 36.51
N GLU A 40 1.60 -7.56 37.45
CA GLU A 40 0.48 -8.44 37.09
C GLU A 40 -0.30 -7.62 36.05
N ALA A 41 -0.25 -8.01 34.77
CA ALA A 41 -0.97 -7.30 33.73
C ALA A 41 -2.44 -7.19 34.14
N GLU A 42 -2.89 -5.99 34.50
CA GLU A 42 -4.27 -5.74 34.88
C GLU A 42 -5.13 -6.13 33.67
N ILE A 43 -6.02 -7.08 33.86
CA ILE A 43 -6.92 -7.53 32.81
C ILE A 43 -7.83 -6.35 32.46
N CYS A 44 -7.81 -5.94 31.20
CA CYS A 44 -8.64 -4.85 30.74
C CYS A 44 -10.08 -5.34 30.48
N HIS A 45 -11.06 -4.60 30.99
CA HIS A 45 -12.48 -4.93 30.85
C HIS A 45 -13.17 -3.95 29.89
N GLY A 46 -14.05 -4.49 29.05
CA GLY A 46 -14.86 -3.68 28.14
C GLY A 46 -15.94 -2.87 28.87
N GLU A 47 -16.40 -1.80 28.23
CA GLU A 47 -17.52 -1.01 28.76
C GLU A 47 -18.85 -1.73 28.46
N CYS A 48 -19.59 -2.14 29.49
CA CYS A 48 -20.84 -2.88 29.32
C CYS A 48 -22.08 -2.00 29.47
N SER A 49 -22.99 -2.11 28.52
CA SER A 49 -24.32 -1.48 28.55
C SER A 49 -25.40 -2.47 28.17
N ALA A 50 -26.60 -2.32 28.75
CA ALA A 50 -27.76 -3.07 28.30
C ALA A 50 -28.23 -2.52 26.94
N ASP A 51 -28.39 -3.40 25.96
CA ASP A 51 -29.03 -3.14 24.69
C ASP A 51 -30.45 -2.58 24.93
N GLU A 52 -30.78 -1.47 24.28
CA GLU A 52 -32.03 -0.74 24.51
C GLU A 52 -33.26 -1.50 23.97
N ASP A 53 -33.08 -2.39 22.98
CA ASP A 53 -34.15 -3.08 22.27
C ASP A 53 -34.47 -4.45 22.87
N ASN A 54 -33.46 -5.20 23.30
CA ASN A 54 -33.64 -6.57 23.83
C ASN A 54 -33.19 -6.75 25.30
N GLY A 55 -32.50 -5.78 25.88
CA GLY A 55 -32.01 -5.82 27.26
C GLY A 55 -30.83 -6.77 27.51
N GLU A 56 -30.22 -7.34 26.46
CA GLU A 56 -28.98 -8.11 26.52
C GLU A 56 -27.81 -7.20 26.87
N GLU A 57 -26.93 -7.61 27.77
CA GLU A 57 -25.75 -6.82 28.13
C GLU A 57 -24.65 -7.03 27.07
N ILE A 58 -24.30 -5.95 26.36
CA ILE A 58 -23.22 -5.92 25.38
C ILE A 58 -22.06 -5.13 25.97
N CYS A 59 -20.90 -5.75 26.03
CA CYS A 59 -19.64 -5.11 26.41
C CYS A 59 -18.89 -4.71 25.14
N LYS A 60 -18.30 -3.52 25.11
CA LYS A 60 -17.58 -3.04 23.92
C LYS A 60 -16.10 -2.81 24.19
N PHE A 61 -15.33 -2.99 23.13
CA PHE A 61 -13.94 -2.58 23.00
C PHE A 61 -13.78 -1.78 21.71
N THR A 62 -13.14 -0.63 21.77
CA THR A 62 -12.93 0.25 20.61
C THR A 62 -11.46 0.21 20.23
N ALA A 63 -11.15 -0.47 19.13
CA ALA A 63 -9.79 -0.70 18.66
C ALA A 63 -9.22 0.52 17.94
N LYS A 64 -7.93 0.76 18.15
CA LYS A 64 -7.06 1.64 17.38
C LYS A 64 -5.68 0.98 17.24
N VAL A 65 -4.86 1.41 16.30
CA VAL A 65 -3.48 0.91 16.14
C VAL A 65 -2.49 2.01 16.47
N ASN A 66 -1.58 1.73 17.40
CA ASN A 66 -0.42 2.58 17.63
C ASN A 66 0.67 2.25 16.60
N LEU A 67 0.66 3.01 15.50
CA LEU A 67 1.62 2.86 14.39
C LEU A 67 3.10 3.00 14.81
N HIS A 68 3.37 3.64 15.95
CA HIS A 68 4.72 3.87 16.45
C HIS A 68 5.17 2.85 17.51
N ALA A 69 4.37 1.83 17.82
CA ALA A 69 4.71 0.85 18.87
C ALA A 69 5.77 -0.17 18.42
N SER A 70 5.82 -0.49 17.13
CA SER A 70 6.74 -1.46 16.51
C SER A 70 6.86 -1.20 15.00
N GLU A 71 7.55 -2.06 14.25
CA GLU A 71 7.58 -2.03 12.78
C GLU A 71 6.17 -2.10 12.17
N LEU A 72 5.30 -2.96 12.72
CA LEU A 72 3.93 -3.18 12.23
C LEU A 72 2.86 -2.43 13.04
N GLY A 73 3.24 -1.82 14.17
CA GLY A 73 2.32 -1.25 15.14
C GLY A 73 1.70 -2.31 16.06
N TYR A 74 0.91 -1.86 17.04
CA TYR A 74 0.15 -2.73 17.94
C TYR A 74 -1.25 -2.18 18.20
N TYR A 75 -2.22 -3.08 18.41
CA TYR A 75 -3.55 -2.68 18.82
C TYR A 75 -3.53 -2.04 20.21
N GLN A 76 -4.32 -1.00 20.38
CA GLN A 76 -4.76 -0.46 21.66
C GLN A 76 -6.28 -0.44 21.66
N PHE A 77 -6.87 -0.42 22.85
CA PHE A 77 -8.31 -0.27 23.01
C PHE A 77 -8.60 0.93 23.90
N GLU A 78 -9.56 1.78 23.50
CA GLU A 78 -9.90 3.01 24.23
C GLU A 78 -10.19 2.73 25.72
N GLU A 79 -10.86 1.61 26.00
CA GLU A 79 -11.24 1.16 27.34
C GLU A 79 -10.03 0.75 28.20
N CYS A 80 -8.88 0.48 27.59
CA CYS A 80 -7.65 0.06 28.27
C CYS A 80 -6.63 1.18 28.48
N GLY A 81 -6.90 2.38 27.94
CA GLY A 81 -5.92 3.48 27.93
C GLY A 81 -4.76 3.24 26.95
N ASP A 82 -3.63 3.93 27.19
CA ASP A 82 -2.46 3.88 26.29
C ASP A 82 -1.56 2.66 26.59
N VAL A 83 -2.15 1.47 26.45
CA VAL A 83 -1.46 0.17 26.61
C VAL A 83 -1.45 -0.52 25.25
N ASP A 84 -0.26 -0.82 24.73
CA ASP A 84 -0.07 -1.59 23.51
C ASP A 84 -0.31 -3.09 23.77
N SER A 85 -1.11 -3.72 22.91
CA SER A 85 -1.52 -5.13 22.98
C SER A 85 -1.96 -5.59 24.40
N PRO A 86 -2.96 -4.92 25.02
CA PRO A 86 -3.38 -5.24 26.38
C PRO A 86 -4.01 -6.64 26.48
N THR A 87 -3.93 -7.26 27.66
CA THR A 87 -4.69 -8.49 27.93
C THR A 87 -6.16 -8.13 28.21
N LEU A 88 -7.07 -8.61 27.37
CA LEU A 88 -8.51 -8.35 27.50
C LEU A 88 -9.21 -9.44 28.33
N GLY A 89 -10.23 -9.06 29.09
CA GLY A 89 -11.06 -9.95 29.88
C GLY A 89 -12.46 -10.13 29.30
N LEU A 90 -12.80 -11.37 28.94
CA LEU A 90 -14.10 -11.72 28.37
C LEU A 90 -14.87 -12.67 29.31
N GLU A 91 -15.95 -12.17 29.92
CA GLU A 91 -16.82 -12.95 30.81
C GLU A 91 -17.70 -13.91 30.01
N VAL A 92 -17.65 -15.20 30.33
CA VAL A 92 -18.49 -16.20 29.67
C VAL A 92 -19.98 -15.90 29.86
N GLY A 93 -20.75 -16.13 28.81
CA GLY A 93 -22.18 -15.83 28.75
C GLY A 93 -22.52 -14.39 28.39
N LYS A 94 -21.55 -13.48 28.30
CA LYS A 94 -21.73 -12.12 27.79
C LYS A 94 -21.36 -12.01 26.31
N THR A 95 -21.91 -10.98 25.67
CA THR A 95 -21.63 -10.62 24.28
C THR A 95 -20.65 -9.46 24.26
N TYR A 96 -19.62 -9.57 23.41
CA TYR A 96 -18.63 -8.51 23.21
C TYR A 96 -18.70 -7.96 21.78
N ARG A 97 -18.64 -6.64 21.63
CA ARG A 97 -18.52 -5.94 20.34
C ARG A 97 -17.16 -5.24 20.27
N PHE A 98 -16.35 -5.59 19.29
CA PHE A 98 -15.09 -4.95 18.97
C PHE A 98 -15.32 -3.97 17.82
N ILE A 99 -15.05 -2.69 18.02
CA ILE A 99 -15.34 -1.63 17.07
C ILE A 99 -14.02 -1.17 16.42
N GLN A 100 -13.97 -1.18 15.09
CA GLN A 100 -12.85 -0.67 14.28
C GLN A 100 -13.34 0.52 13.46
N LYS A 101 -13.24 1.72 14.04
CA LYS A 101 -13.65 2.98 13.39
C LYS A 101 -12.53 4.02 13.32
N ASP A 102 -11.49 3.86 14.14
CA ASP A 102 -10.36 4.78 14.14
C ASP A 102 -9.56 4.57 12.84
N PRO A 103 -9.18 5.64 12.10
CA PRO A 103 -8.44 5.54 10.84
C PRO A 103 -7.14 4.74 10.94
N SER A 104 -6.52 4.64 12.13
CA SER A 104 -5.34 3.80 12.34
C SER A 104 -5.61 2.30 12.14
N ASN A 105 -6.87 1.85 12.14
CA ASN A 105 -7.23 0.47 11.84
C ASN A 105 -7.20 0.14 10.33
N TYR A 106 -6.99 1.13 9.45
CA TYR A 106 -6.83 0.87 8.03
C TYR A 106 -5.71 -0.15 7.78
N MET A 107 -5.93 -1.16 6.93
CA MET A 107 -5.03 -2.32 6.73
C MET A 107 -4.81 -3.21 7.98
N HIS A 108 -5.63 -3.06 9.03
CA HIS A 108 -5.55 -3.87 10.25
C HIS A 108 -6.92 -4.46 10.63
N PRO A 109 -7.50 -5.39 9.84
CA PRO A 109 -8.71 -6.10 10.23
C PRO A 109 -8.45 -6.99 11.45
N LEU A 110 -9.35 -6.95 12.43
CA LEU A 110 -9.25 -7.71 13.67
C LEU A 110 -9.68 -9.17 13.46
N GLY A 111 -8.76 -10.10 13.67
CA GLY A 111 -9.01 -11.54 13.70
C GLY A 111 -9.01 -12.11 15.13
N PHE A 112 -9.57 -13.31 15.30
CA PHE A 112 -9.61 -14.02 16.58
C PHE A 112 -9.20 -15.48 16.42
N ALA A 113 -8.26 -15.95 17.24
CA ALA A 113 -7.72 -17.31 17.13
C ALA A 113 -7.47 -17.98 18.48
N TYR A 114 -7.32 -19.31 18.45
CA TYR A 114 -6.93 -20.10 19.63
C TYR A 114 -5.42 -20.07 19.88
N TYR A 115 -4.65 -19.57 18.93
CA TYR A 115 -3.19 -19.44 18.97
C TYR A 115 -2.77 -18.07 18.43
N PRO A 116 -1.59 -17.57 18.82
CA PRO A 116 -1.03 -16.34 18.27
C PRO A 116 -0.93 -16.39 16.74
N ASP A 117 -1.22 -15.25 16.12
CA ASP A 117 -1.09 -14.92 14.70
C ASP A 117 -1.96 -15.77 13.75
N GLY A 118 -2.91 -16.55 14.30
CA GLY A 118 -4.04 -17.18 13.58
C GLY A 118 -3.75 -17.55 12.12
N ALA A 119 -4.27 -16.71 11.21
CA ALA A 119 -4.22 -16.84 9.75
C ALA A 119 -2.83 -17.05 9.14
N HIS A 120 -1.76 -16.61 9.81
CA HIS A 120 -0.42 -16.54 9.20
C HIS A 120 0.37 -17.85 9.25
N ASP A 121 -0.11 -18.85 9.99
CA ASP A 121 0.76 -19.95 10.43
C ASP A 121 0.03 -21.32 10.53
N ASP A 122 -0.99 -21.52 9.67
CA ASP A 122 -1.90 -22.67 9.66
C ASP A 122 -2.49 -22.97 11.05
N LYS A 123 -2.71 -21.93 11.86
CA LYS A 123 -3.27 -22.10 13.21
C LYS A 123 -4.78 -22.04 13.14
N GLU A 124 -5.40 -22.76 14.07
CA GLU A 124 -6.85 -22.77 14.20
C GLU A 124 -7.36 -21.40 14.67
N GLU A 125 -8.08 -20.73 13.76
CA GLU A 125 -8.86 -19.53 14.05
C GLU A 125 -10.18 -19.89 14.76
N LEU A 126 -10.87 -18.87 15.27
CA LEU A 126 -12.22 -19.05 15.77
C LEU A 126 -13.17 -19.10 14.58
N GLU A 127 -13.62 -20.31 14.25
CA GLU A 127 -14.56 -20.53 13.15
C GLU A 127 -15.73 -21.41 13.61
N PRO A 128 -16.91 -21.30 12.97
CA PRO A 128 -18.09 -22.12 13.31
C PRO A 128 -17.82 -23.63 13.25
N GLY A 129 -16.92 -24.04 12.35
CA GLY A 129 -16.51 -25.43 12.11
C GLY A 129 -15.35 -25.94 12.97
N ILE A 130 -14.66 -25.08 13.72
CA ILE A 130 -13.46 -25.45 14.48
C ILE A 130 -13.80 -25.69 15.95
N VAL A 131 -13.62 -26.94 16.41
CA VAL A 131 -13.83 -27.29 17.82
C VAL A 131 -12.71 -26.66 18.65
N PRO A 132 -13.01 -25.93 19.74
CA PRO A 132 -11.96 -25.33 20.58
C PRO A 132 -10.90 -26.38 21.02
N PRO A 133 -9.60 -26.08 20.92
CA PRO A 133 -8.54 -27.04 21.23
C PRO A 133 -8.62 -27.63 22.65
N GLY A 134 -8.91 -28.92 22.73
CA GLY A 134 -9.07 -29.64 24.01
C GLY A 134 -10.49 -29.67 24.56
N SER A 135 -11.46 -29.08 23.87
CA SER A 135 -12.89 -29.19 24.14
C SER A 135 -13.42 -30.59 23.82
N THR A 136 -14.47 -30.99 24.51
CA THR A 136 -15.27 -32.20 24.23
C THR A 136 -16.53 -31.92 23.40
N SER A 137 -16.72 -30.66 22.99
CA SER A 137 -17.84 -30.22 22.18
C SER A 137 -17.87 -30.91 20.80
N THR A 138 -19.07 -31.06 20.25
CA THR A 138 -19.29 -31.51 18.87
C THR A 138 -19.89 -30.38 18.02
N CYS A 139 -19.57 -29.14 18.36
CA CYS A 139 -20.16 -27.95 17.78
C CYS A 139 -19.91 -27.83 16.28
N ASN A 140 -18.80 -28.39 15.78
CA ASN A 140 -18.44 -28.44 14.37
C ASN A 140 -19.44 -29.21 13.50
N VAL A 141 -20.14 -30.20 14.07
CA VAL A 141 -21.13 -31.01 13.33
C VAL A 141 -22.30 -30.16 12.84
N ASN A 142 -22.63 -29.10 13.57
CA ASN A 142 -23.75 -28.21 13.26
C ASN A 142 -23.31 -26.76 13.08
N TYR A 143 -22.00 -26.49 12.98
CA TYR A 143 -21.44 -25.14 12.84
C TYR A 143 -21.89 -24.18 13.93
N THR A 144 -21.75 -24.62 15.18
CA THR A 144 -22.17 -23.89 16.39
C THR A 144 -20.99 -23.57 17.30
N CYS A 145 -19.75 -23.77 16.84
CA CYS A 145 -18.58 -23.43 17.65
C CYS A 145 -18.51 -21.92 17.82
N PRO A 146 -18.03 -21.40 18.97
CA PRO A 146 -17.87 -19.96 19.15
C PRO A 146 -17.00 -19.36 18.04
N ALA A 147 -17.55 -18.37 17.33
CA ALA A 147 -16.89 -17.68 16.23
C ALA A 147 -17.20 -16.18 16.27
N PRO A 148 -16.31 -15.32 15.74
CA PRO A 148 -16.59 -13.93 15.51
C PRO A 148 -17.70 -13.77 14.48
N MET A 149 -18.47 -12.68 14.55
CA MET A 149 -19.47 -12.29 13.56
C MET A 149 -19.14 -10.88 13.08
N TYR A 150 -18.84 -10.73 11.80
CA TYR A 150 -18.34 -9.48 11.23
C TYR A 150 -19.46 -8.61 10.65
N PHE A 151 -19.38 -7.31 10.93
CA PHE A 151 -20.39 -6.32 10.57
C PHE A 151 -19.76 -5.12 9.87
N LEU A 152 -20.52 -4.55 8.94
CA LEU A 152 -20.29 -3.22 8.40
C LEU A 152 -21.49 -2.32 8.74
N GLY A 153 -21.25 -1.29 9.55
CA GLY A 153 -22.32 -0.53 10.20
C GLY A 153 -23.19 -1.44 11.08
N ASP A 154 -24.47 -1.52 10.74
CA ASP A 154 -25.45 -2.40 11.37
C ASP A 154 -25.73 -3.68 10.55
N GLU A 155 -25.10 -3.82 9.37
CA GLU A 155 -25.27 -4.97 8.48
C GLU A 155 -24.37 -6.12 8.90
N TYR A 156 -24.98 -7.28 9.21
CA TYR A 156 -24.25 -8.53 9.41
C TYR A 156 -23.84 -9.12 8.06
N LEU A 157 -22.56 -9.41 7.88
CA LEU A 157 -22.02 -9.89 6.60
C LEU A 157 -22.05 -11.42 6.44
N GLY A 158 -22.45 -12.16 7.47
CA GLY A 158 -22.47 -13.63 7.44
C GLY A 158 -23.85 -14.25 7.59
N SER A 159 -23.87 -15.56 7.81
CA SER A 159 -25.07 -16.38 8.07
C SER A 159 -24.97 -17.23 9.34
N TYR A 160 -23.81 -17.29 9.98
CA TYR A 160 -23.61 -17.92 11.29
C TYR A 160 -24.07 -17.01 12.43
N SER A 161 -24.67 -17.56 13.49
CA SER A 161 -24.76 -16.85 14.76
C SER A 161 -24.97 -17.78 15.96
N ASN A 162 -24.28 -17.49 17.05
CA ASN A 162 -24.58 -18.01 18.39
C ASN A 162 -25.25 -16.96 19.30
N MET A 163 -25.71 -15.85 18.73
CA MET A 163 -26.44 -14.80 19.43
C MET A 163 -27.92 -14.83 19.02
N ASN A 164 -28.82 -14.81 20.01
CA ASN A 164 -30.26 -14.81 19.73
C ASN A 164 -30.76 -13.50 19.07
N ALA A 165 -29.99 -12.42 19.21
CA ALA A 165 -30.33 -11.10 18.71
C ALA A 165 -30.03 -10.90 17.21
N ILE A 166 -29.22 -11.77 16.60
CA ILE A 166 -28.87 -11.69 15.18
C ILE A 166 -29.78 -12.65 14.42
N GLU A 167 -30.75 -12.11 13.68
CA GLU A 167 -31.59 -12.91 12.80
C GLU A 167 -30.78 -13.34 11.56
N VAL A 168 -30.51 -14.64 11.44
CA VAL A 168 -29.84 -15.22 10.27
C VAL A 168 -30.84 -15.89 9.34
N SER A 169 -30.66 -15.72 8.03
CA SER A 169 -31.45 -16.38 6.99
C SER A 169 -31.28 -17.91 7.08
N SER A 170 -32.36 -18.68 6.87
CA SER A 170 -32.30 -20.16 6.85
C SER A 170 -31.72 -20.74 5.56
N ASP A 171 -31.49 -19.89 4.55
CA ASP A 171 -30.91 -20.26 3.27
C ASP A 171 -29.45 -19.80 3.22
N TYR A 172 -28.51 -20.75 3.09
CA TYR A 172 -27.05 -20.64 2.87
C TYR A 172 -26.09 -20.74 4.08
N GLU A 173 -24.79 -20.86 3.76
CA GLU A 173 -23.75 -21.71 4.35
C GLU A 173 -23.50 -21.48 5.86
N ALA A 174 -23.62 -22.54 6.65
CA ALA A 174 -23.51 -22.46 8.11
C ALA A 174 -22.09 -22.10 8.61
N GLU A 175 -21.09 -22.13 7.73
CA GLU A 175 -19.71 -21.72 7.99
C GLU A 175 -19.48 -20.23 7.75
N ASN A 176 -20.31 -19.51 7.00
CA ASN A 176 -20.03 -18.10 6.70
C ASN A 176 -20.30 -17.21 7.93
N PHE A 177 -19.23 -16.69 8.53
CA PHE A 177 -19.29 -15.77 9.66
C PHE A 177 -19.00 -14.29 9.31
N GLY A 178 -18.87 -13.97 8.02
CA GLY A 178 -18.80 -12.63 7.45
C GLY A 178 -17.38 -12.10 7.19
N LEU A 179 -16.34 -12.89 7.47
CA LEU A 179 -14.94 -12.45 7.28
C LEU A 179 -14.60 -12.21 5.81
N ASP A 180 -15.04 -13.09 4.90
CA ASP A 180 -14.75 -13.01 3.46
C ASP A 180 -15.29 -11.74 2.79
N ASP A 181 -16.33 -11.11 3.37
CA ASP A 181 -16.87 -9.83 2.90
C ASP A 181 -16.30 -8.63 3.69
N TYR A 182 -15.73 -8.88 4.88
CA TYR A 182 -15.18 -7.88 5.80
C TYR A 182 -13.72 -7.54 5.47
N GLU A 183 -12.85 -8.55 5.43
CA GLU A 183 -11.41 -8.37 5.26
C GLU A 183 -11.03 -7.70 3.93
N PRO A 184 -11.57 -8.09 2.76
CA PRO A 184 -11.19 -7.47 1.48
C PRO A 184 -11.40 -5.95 1.44
N ARG A 185 -12.34 -5.42 2.25
CA ARG A 185 -12.61 -3.98 2.34
C ARG A 185 -11.42 -3.20 2.91
N PHE A 186 -10.58 -3.83 3.73
CA PHE A 186 -9.40 -3.18 4.32
C PHE A 186 -8.30 -2.92 3.29
N PHE A 187 -8.33 -3.59 2.13
CA PHE A 187 -7.41 -3.36 1.01
C PHE A 187 -7.90 -2.30 0.02
N HIS A 188 -9.12 -1.78 0.18
CA HIS A 188 -9.63 -0.71 -0.66
C HIS A 188 -8.94 0.64 -0.33
N PRO A 189 -8.97 1.64 -1.21
CA PRO A 189 -8.37 2.94 -0.93
C PRO A 189 -8.89 3.57 0.36
N LEU A 190 -8.01 4.21 1.14
CA LEU A 190 -8.33 4.79 2.46
C LEU A 190 -9.60 5.67 2.46
N PRO A 191 -9.83 6.59 1.49
CA PRO A 191 -11.06 7.40 1.49
C PRO A 191 -12.34 6.55 1.36
N GLU A 192 -12.29 5.48 0.56
CA GLU A 192 -13.43 4.56 0.41
C GLU A 192 -13.63 3.73 1.68
N TRP A 193 -12.54 3.26 2.30
CA TRP A 193 -12.60 2.52 3.56
C TRP A 193 -13.26 3.35 4.68
N ILE A 194 -12.87 4.64 4.80
CA ILE A 194 -13.50 5.58 5.74
C ILE A 194 -14.99 5.78 5.40
N GLY A 195 -15.30 5.85 4.10
CA GLY A 195 -16.66 6.03 3.61
C GLY A 195 -17.61 4.86 3.92
N TYR A 196 -17.09 3.66 4.21
CA TYR A 196 -17.91 2.51 4.61
C TYR A 196 -18.52 2.65 6.02
N GLY A 197 -17.94 3.49 6.88
CA GLY A 197 -18.40 3.69 8.26
C GLY A 197 -17.78 2.70 9.25
N ASP A 198 -18.54 2.36 10.29
CA ASP A 198 -18.03 1.58 11.42
C ASP A 198 -17.89 0.09 11.06
N PHE A 199 -16.69 -0.45 11.14
CA PHE A 199 -16.49 -1.89 11.13
C PHE A 199 -16.63 -2.44 12.56
N SER A 200 -17.26 -3.61 12.73
CA SER A 200 -17.27 -4.24 14.05
C SER A 200 -17.36 -5.75 14.03
N VAL A 201 -16.89 -6.38 15.11
CA VAL A 201 -16.91 -7.83 15.29
C VAL A 201 -17.62 -8.17 16.59
N TYR A 202 -18.62 -9.03 16.53
CA TYR A 202 -19.28 -9.58 17.71
C TYR A 202 -18.68 -10.93 18.08
N LEU A 203 -18.43 -11.15 19.35
CA LEU A 203 -17.90 -12.41 19.87
C LEU A 203 -18.62 -12.82 21.16
N LYS A 204 -19.01 -14.08 21.24
CA LYS A 204 -19.69 -14.66 22.41
C LYS A 204 -19.21 -16.06 22.70
N PHE A 205 -18.84 -16.29 23.95
CA PHE A 205 -18.60 -17.64 24.51
C PHE A 205 -19.71 -17.97 25.49
N ASP A 206 -20.46 -19.05 25.24
CA ASP A 206 -21.58 -19.43 26.09
C ASP A 206 -21.13 -19.95 27.47
N ASN A 207 -22.04 -19.84 28.45
CA ASN A 207 -21.83 -20.29 29.84
C ASN A 207 -21.46 -21.77 29.99
N ASN A 208 -21.74 -22.60 28.98
CA ASN A 208 -21.47 -24.03 28.96
C ASN A 208 -20.16 -24.38 28.24
N THR A 209 -19.35 -23.39 27.83
CA THR A 209 -18.03 -23.64 27.24
C THR A 209 -17.16 -24.44 28.21
N ASP A 210 -16.48 -25.47 27.68
CA ASP A 210 -15.47 -26.26 28.39
C ASP A 210 -14.04 -25.87 27.99
N TYR A 211 -13.88 -24.89 27.10
CA TYR A 211 -12.59 -24.31 26.76
C TYR A 211 -12.04 -23.50 27.94
N ASN A 212 -10.79 -23.75 28.30
CA ASN A 212 -10.17 -23.27 29.53
C ASN A 212 -8.75 -22.73 29.29
N LYS A 213 -8.51 -22.16 28.12
CA LYS A 213 -7.25 -21.51 27.75
C LYS A 213 -7.53 -20.07 27.33
N ASP A 214 -6.47 -19.32 27.07
CA ASP A 214 -6.55 -17.97 26.55
C ASP A 214 -6.80 -18.00 25.04
N LEU A 215 -7.44 -16.94 24.54
CA LEU A 215 -7.61 -16.68 23.11
C LEU A 215 -6.68 -15.54 22.70
N PHE A 216 -6.60 -15.27 21.40
CA PHE A 216 -5.84 -14.14 20.86
C PHE A 216 -6.72 -13.31 19.93
N TYR A 217 -6.60 -12.00 20.05
CA TYR A 217 -6.95 -11.09 18.94
C TYR A 217 -5.68 -10.79 18.16
N PHE A 218 -5.77 -10.63 16.86
CA PHE A 218 -4.61 -10.39 16.00
C PHE A 218 -5.02 -9.58 14.75
N CYS A 219 -4.04 -9.20 13.93
CA CYS A 219 -4.30 -8.58 12.64
C CYS A 219 -4.35 -9.66 11.56
N HIS A 220 -5.46 -9.75 10.83
CA HIS A 220 -5.61 -10.78 9.79
C HIS A 220 -4.60 -10.59 8.63
N ILE A 221 -4.11 -9.35 8.43
CA ILE A 221 -3.14 -9.00 7.38
C ILE A 221 -1.68 -9.06 7.87
N HIS A 222 -1.43 -8.76 9.14
CA HIS A 222 -0.07 -8.55 9.67
C HIS A 222 0.23 -9.50 10.84
N GLN A 223 1.28 -10.30 10.69
CA GLN A 223 1.83 -11.17 11.74
C GLN A 223 2.48 -10.38 12.90
N PHE A 224 2.76 -11.05 14.01
CA PHE A 224 3.40 -10.48 15.22
C PHE A 224 2.61 -9.37 15.93
N MET A 225 1.31 -9.23 15.63
CA MET A 225 0.42 -8.21 16.22
C MET A 225 -0.59 -8.81 17.21
N SER A 226 -0.39 -10.05 17.65
CA SER A 226 -1.33 -10.72 18.54
C SER A 226 -1.34 -10.11 19.94
N GLY A 227 -2.53 -9.96 20.52
CA GLY A 227 -2.71 -9.72 21.95
C GLY A 227 -3.64 -10.75 22.59
N ARG A 228 -3.63 -10.80 23.93
CA ARG A 228 -4.21 -11.91 24.70
C ARG A 228 -5.63 -11.60 25.15
N ILE A 229 -6.49 -12.62 25.14
CA ILE A 229 -7.81 -12.61 25.74
C ILE A 229 -7.88 -13.69 26.82
N LYS A 230 -8.25 -13.30 28.04
CA LYS A 230 -8.58 -14.23 29.12
C LYS A 230 -10.08 -14.41 29.24
N LEU A 231 -10.54 -15.65 29.19
CA LEU A 231 -11.93 -15.97 29.54
C LEU A 231 -12.11 -15.90 31.05
N LEU A 232 -13.14 -15.17 31.47
CA LEU A 232 -13.48 -14.91 32.87
C LEU A 232 -14.76 -15.63 33.26
N LYS A 233 -14.83 -16.00 34.53
CA LYS A 233 -16.04 -16.48 35.19
C LYS A 233 -16.14 -15.86 36.57
N ASP A 234 -17.23 -15.14 36.82
CA ASP A 234 -17.44 -14.32 38.01
C ASP A 234 -16.27 -13.34 38.22
N ASP A 235 -15.79 -12.70 37.14
CA ASP A 235 -14.67 -11.74 37.16
C ASP A 235 -13.29 -12.36 37.50
N VAL A 236 -13.20 -13.70 37.46
CA VAL A 236 -11.95 -14.43 37.71
C VAL A 236 -11.53 -15.18 36.46
N PRO A 237 -10.25 -15.09 36.03
CA PRO A 237 -9.75 -15.88 34.91
C PRO A 237 -9.98 -17.37 35.14
N ILE A 238 -10.60 -18.02 34.15
CA ILE A 238 -10.73 -19.48 34.12
C ILE A 238 -9.33 -20.11 34.11
N GLN A 239 -8.41 -19.47 33.39
CA GLN A 239 -7.02 -19.86 33.27
C GLN A 239 -6.10 -18.72 33.71
N LYS A 240 -5.31 -18.98 34.76
CA LYS A 240 -4.45 -17.96 35.37
C LYS A 240 -3.13 -17.81 34.63
N GLU A 241 -2.50 -18.94 34.29
CA GLU A 241 -1.26 -18.94 33.54
C GLU A 241 -1.53 -18.63 32.06
N ASP A 242 -0.62 -17.89 31.44
CA ASP A 242 -0.71 -17.51 30.03
C ASP A 242 -0.51 -18.72 29.13
N LEU A 243 -1.61 -19.34 28.70
CA LEU A 243 -1.61 -20.57 27.90
C LEU A 243 -2.63 -20.48 26.75
N PRO A 244 -2.20 -20.69 25.49
CA PRO A 244 -0.81 -20.95 25.07
C PRO A 244 0.12 -19.72 25.21
N GLU A 245 1.43 -19.97 25.16
CA GLU A 245 2.45 -18.91 25.15
C GLU A 245 2.33 -18.08 23.85
N LEU A 246 2.68 -16.79 23.92
CA LEU A 246 2.62 -15.89 22.74
C LEU A 246 3.66 -16.27 21.67
N GLY A 247 4.80 -16.84 22.08
CA GLY A 247 5.84 -17.32 21.16
C GLY A 247 6.85 -16.27 20.70
N TYR A 248 6.64 -14.99 21.01
CA TYR A 248 7.56 -13.89 20.74
C TYR A 248 7.44 -12.78 21.79
N ASP A 249 8.46 -11.93 21.88
CA ASP A 249 8.45 -10.72 22.68
C ASP A 249 7.95 -9.55 21.83
N TYR A 250 7.16 -8.65 22.43
CA TYR A 250 6.79 -7.41 21.76
C TYR A 250 8.02 -6.52 21.56
N GLU A 251 8.21 -6.11 20.31
CA GLU A 251 9.21 -5.13 19.95
C GLU A 251 8.85 -3.77 20.52
N ARG A 252 9.86 -2.96 20.89
CA ARG A 252 9.63 -1.60 21.38
C ARG A 252 10.72 -0.68 20.88
N PRO A 253 10.38 0.47 20.27
CA PRO A 253 11.37 1.45 19.84
C PRO A 253 12.11 2.01 21.06
N ARG A 254 13.41 2.30 20.89
CA ARG A 254 14.25 2.87 21.96
C ARG A 254 15.15 3.96 21.38
N GLY A 255 15.49 4.94 22.22
CA GLY A 255 16.50 5.94 21.89
C GLY A 255 16.15 6.72 20.62
N HIS A 256 16.98 6.60 19.59
CA HIS A 256 16.79 7.30 18.31
C HIS A 256 15.46 6.94 17.65
N ASP A 257 15.06 5.67 17.67
CA ASP A 257 13.81 5.20 17.09
C ASP A 257 12.58 5.84 17.76
N THR A 258 12.59 5.97 19.10
CA THR A 258 11.51 6.66 19.82
C THR A 258 11.43 8.14 19.44
N ALA A 259 12.57 8.80 19.22
CA ALA A 259 12.62 10.20 18.85
C ALA A 259 12.13 10.45 17.42
N CYS A 260 12.41 9.52 16.50
CA CYS A 260 11.99 9.59 15.11
C CYS A 260 10.60 8.99 14.85
N GLY A 261 10.05 8.21 15.78
CA GLY A 261 8.81 7.44 15.57
C GLY A 261 8.99 6.26 14.63
N THR A 262 10.21 5.72 14.55
CA THR A 262 10.66 4.68 13.60
C THR A 262 11.00 3.38 14.31
N TYR A 263 11.48 2.38 13.55
CA TYR A 263 12.05 1.14 14.08
C TYR A 263 13.32 0.73 13.34
N GLY A 264 14.27 0.13 14.07
CA GLY A 264 15.48 -0.47 13.51
C GLY A 264 16.59 0.51 13.11
N LEU A 265 16.45 1.82 13.37
CA LEU A 265 17.35 2.85 12.87
C LEU A 265 18.44 3.28 13.85
N ASN A 266 18.35 2.89 15.12
CA ASN A 266 19.30 3.35 16.13
C ASN A 266 20.79 3.07 15.79
N GLN A 267 21.08 2.01 15.02
CA GLN A 267 22.44 1.66 14.60
C GLN A 267 22.94 2.42 13.35
N PHE A 268 22.05 3.07 12.60
CA PHE A 268 22.36 3.74 11.32
C PHE A 268 22.49 5.27 11.46
N GLN A 269 22.62 5.76 12.69
CA GLN A 269 22.88 7.18 12.94
C GLN A 269 24.23 7.60 12.38
N LEU A 270 24.28 8.76 11.72
CA LEU A 270 25.53 9.30 11.20
C LEU A 270 26.39 9.95 12.32
N PRO A 271 27.73 9.87 12.22
CA PRO A 271 28.51 9.22 11.15
C PRO A 271 28.46 7.69 11.23
N HIS A 272 28.41 7.03 10.08
CA HIS A 272 28.38 5.57 9.94
C HIS A 272 29.35 5.12 8.85
N ASP A 273 30.15 4.07 9.09
CA ASP A 273 31.26 3.67 8.21
C ASP A 273 30.80 3.24 6.80
N GLU A 274 29.57 2.77 6.68
CA GLU A 274 28.99 2.31 5.41
C GLU A 274 28.30 3.44 4.65
N CYS A 275 28.20 4.65 5.20
CA CYS A 275 27.35 5.74 4.68
C CYS A 275 28.11 7.04 4.43
N PRO A 276 27.63 7.89 3.50
CA PRO A 276 28.12 9.26 3.38
C PRO A 276 27.96 10.05 4.70
N GLU A 277 28.66 11.16 4.82
CA GLU A 277 28.61 11.99 6.04
C GLU A 277 27.22 12.57 6.33
N LYS A 278 26.37 12.70 5.31
CA LYS A 278 24.99 13.20 5.36
C LYS A 278 24.24 12.86 4.06
N PHE A 279 22.92 12.83 4.11
CA PHE A 279 22.04 12.85 2.94
C PHE A 279 21.27 14.17 2.85
N VAL A 280 20.96 14.78 3.99
CA VAL A 280 20.26 16.08 4.05
C VAL A 280 21.25 17.23 4.22
N CYS A 281 21.27 18.16 3.26
CA CYS A 281 22.12 19.36 3.29
C CYS A 281 21.44 20.56 3.97
N ASP A 282 22.25 21.45 4.55
CA ASP A 282 21.84 22.77 5.09
C ASP A 282 20.90 22.72 6.31
N ALA A 283 20.74 21.56 6.94
CA ALA A 283 19.87 21.36 8.10
C ALA A 283 20.29 22.22 9.30
N GLU A 284 21.57 22.55 9.46
CA GLU A 284 22.08 23.36 10.58
C GLU A 284 21.51 24.79 10.60
N SER A 285 20.99 25.25 9.46
CA SER A 285 20.36 26.56 9.32
C SER A 285 18.90 26.62 9.76
N LYS A 286 18.27 25.46 10.03
CA LYS A 286 16.85 25.32 10.35
C LYS A 286 16.58 25.28 11.85
N ASP A 287 15.30 25.27 12.23
CA ASP A 287 14.89 25.08 13.61
C ASP A 287 15.16 23.65 14.12
N ALA A 288 15.01 23.45 15.43
CA ALA A 288 15.34 22.18 16.08
C ALA A 288 14.44 21.01 15.62
N GLY A 289 13.20 21.27 15.19
CA GLY A 289 12.29 20.24 14.69
C GLY A 289 12.77 19.71 13.35
N MET A 290 13.03 20.61 12.41
CA MET A 290 13.56 20.24 11.10
C MET A 290 14.94 19.59 11.21
N GLN A 291 15.83 20.11 12.07
CA GLN A 291 17.13 19.45 12.34
C GLN A 291 16.98 18.02 12.87
N GLN A 292 15.99 17.77 13.73
CA GLN A 292 15.73 16.42 14.22
C GLN A 292 15.17 15.53 13.12
N PHE A 293 14.23 16.03 12.32
CA PHE A 293 13.66 15.30 11.20
C PHE A 293 14.72 14.95 10.15
N SER A 294 15.61 15.89 9.80
CA SER A 294 16.75 15.62 8.90
C SER A 294 17.65 14.50 9.41
N LYS A 295 17.93 14.42 10.72
CA LYS A 295 18.72 13.31 11.30
C LYS A 295 18.01 11.96 11.21
N CYS A 296 16.68 11.96 11.31
CA CYS A 296 15.88 10.76 11.11
C CYS A 296 15.98 10.30 9.64
N ILE A 297 15.82 11.24 8.69
CA ILE A 297 16.00 10.97 7.24
C ILE A 297 17.42 10.47 6.92
N ASP A 298 18.46 11.07 7.51
CA ASP A 298 19.84 10.61 7.34
C ASP A 298 20.02 9.14 7.78
N SER A 299 19.43 8.75 8.92
CA SER A 299 19.54 7.40 9.47
C SER A 299 18.73 6.38 8.65
N MET A 300 17.56 6.80 8.14
CA MET A 300 16.73 6.07 7.19
C MET A 300 17.49 5.76 5.90
N ASN A 301 18.04 6.79 5.26
CA ASN A 301 18.78 6.65 4.01
C ASN A 301 20.04 5.79 4.19
N CYS A 302 20.73 5.92 5.33
CA CYS A 302 21.86 5.06 5.66
C CYS A 302 21.42 3.59 5.80
N ALA A 303 20.33 3.31 6.53
CA ALA A 303 19.80 1.96 6.70
C ALA A 303 19.37 1.34 5.37
N MET A 304 18.68 2.09 4.53
CA MET A 304 18.24 1.66 3.21
C MET A 304 19.45 1.33 2.32
N MET A 305 20.43 2.22 2.23
CA MET A 305 21.61 2.01 1.40
C MET A 305 22.44 0.80 1.86
N ALA A 306 22.64 0.65 3.17
CA ALA A 306 23.31 -0.52 3.72
C ALA A 306 22.53 -1.81 3.42
N GLY A 307 21.21 -1.82 3.64
CA GLY A 307 20.35 -2.98 3.38
C GLY A 307 20.24 -3.34 1.89
N MET A 308 20.22 -2.34 1.00
CA MET A 308 20.19 -2.53 -0.44
C MET A 308 21.57 -2.86 -1.03
N THR A 309 22.64 -2.82 -0.25
CA THR A 309 23.92 -3.38 -0.69
C THR A 309 23.90 -4.90 -0.51
N SER A 310 23.60 -5.63 -1.59
CA SER A 310 23.38 -7.08 -1.55
C SER A 310 24.45 -7.85 -2.29
N SER A 311 24.66 -9.11 -1.89
CA SER A 311 25.57 -10.03 -2.57
C SER A 311 24.78 -11.13 -3.28
N VAL A 312 25.11 -11.40 -4.55
CA VAL A 312 24.52 -12.51 -5.31
C VAL A 312 25.39 -13.75 -5.16
N GLN A 313 25.17 -14.52 -4.09
CA GLN A 313 25.85 -15.80 -3.84
C GLN A 313 24.91 -17.00 -4.02
N GLY A 314 25.50 -18.15 -4.36
CA GLY A 314 24.77 -19.42 -4.41
C GLY A 314 23.84 -19.53 -5.62
N SER A 315 22.57 -19.89 -5.38
CA SER A 315 21.53 -20.09 -6.38
C SER A 315 20.61 -18.86 -6.55
N ALA A 316 21.09 -17.67 -6.22
CA ALA A 316 20.32 -16.43 -6.39
C ALA A 316 20.01 -16.18 -7.88
N ASP A 317 18.82 -15.68 -8.15
CA ASP A 317 18.34 -15.24 -9.46
C ASP A 317 17.88 -13.77 -9.39
N GLU A 318 17.36 -13.25 -10.50
CA GLU A 318 16.88 -11.88 -10.63
C GLU A 318 15.75 -11.56 -9.65
N THR A 319 14.85 -12.52 -9.40
CA THR A 319 13.73 -12.38 -8.45
C THR A 319 14.25 -12.28 -7.02
N ALA A 320 15.16 -13.17 -6.61
CA ALA A 320 15.77 -13.13 -5.28
C ALA A 320 16.55 -11.82 -5.06
N LEU A 321 17.32 -11.38 -6.06
CA LEU A 321 18.02 -10.09 -5.99
C LEU A 321 17.02 -8.94 -5.80
N PHE A 322 15.96 -8.87 -6.60
CA PHE A 322 14.91 -7.87 -6.46
C PHE A 322 14.31 -7.86 -5.04
N ILE A 323 13.95 -9.02 -4.49
CA ILE A 323 13.37 -9.12 -3.13
C ILE A 323 14.37 -8.61 -2.08
N HIS A 324 15.64 -8.98 -2.19
CA HIS A 324 16.69 -8.50 -1.28
C HIS A 324 16.92 -6.99 -1.37
N GLN A 325 16.65 -6.37 -2.52
CA GLN A 325 16.67 -4.90 -2.65
C GLN A 325 15.40 -4.28 -2.07
N MET A 326 14.23 -4.85 -2.36
CA MET A 326 12.95 -4.19 -2.12
C MET A 326 12.46 -4.29 -0.70
N ILE A 327 12.88 -5.29 0.09
CA ILE A 327 12.56 -5.33 1.53
C ILE A 327 13.10 -4.09 2.27
N PRO A 328 14.43 -3.81 2.29
CA PRO A 328 14.95 -2.61 2.95
C PRO A 328 14.44 -1.32 2.30
N HIS A 329 14.20 -1.32 0.99
CA HIS A 329 13.58 -0.19 0.29
C HIS A 329 12.19 0.17 0.87
N HIS A 330 11.29 -0.81 1.03
CA HIS A 330 9.95 -0.58 1.59
C HIS A 330 9.97 -0.28 3.08
N GLN A 331 10.80 -0.97 3.86
CA GLN A 331 10.98 -0.67 5.29
C GLN A 331 11.40 0.79 5.50
N ASN A 332 12.24 1.32 4.61
CA ASN A 332 12.63 2.72 4.65
C ASN A 332 11.46 3.68 4.38
N ALA A 333 10.63 3.41 3.36
CA ALA A 333 9.42 4.19 3.10
C ALA A 333 8.45 4.21 4.28
N VAL A 334 8.24 3.05 4.93
CA VAL A 334 7.41 2.95 6.14
C VAL A 334 7.99 3.83 7.26
N ASN A 335 9.30 3.79 7.49
CA ASN A 335 9.96 4.65 8.47
C ASN A 335 9.83 6.15 8.12
N MET A 336 9.99 6.54 6.86
CA MET A 336 9.78 7.92 6.41
C MET A 336 8.36 8.41 6.67
N ALA A 337 7.36 7.60 6.29
CA ALA A 337 5.96 7.94 6.49
C ALA A 337 5.63 8.09 7.98
N LYS A 338 6.07 7.13 8.82
CA LYS A 338 5.90 7.21 10.28
C LYS A 338 6.58 8.45 10.86
N ALA A 339 7.79 8.78 10.41
CA ALA A 339 8.50 9.96 10.92
C ALA A 339 7.78 11.26 10.56
N LEU A 340 7.21 11.38 9.34
CA LEU A 340 6.43 12.55 8.97
C LEU A 340 5.15 12.64 9.80
N ILE A 341 4.39 11.55 9.94
CA ILE A 341 3.18 11.49 10.78
C ILE A 341 3.51 11.87 12.23
N LYS A 342 4.65 11.40 12.75
CA LYS A 342 5.11 11.68 14.12
C LYS A 342 5.30 13.17 14.40
N THR A 343 5.58 13.98 13.37
CA THR A 343 5.72 15.44 13.53
C THR A 343 4.42 16.11 13.95
N GLY A 344 3.26 15.50 13.64
CA GLY A 344 1.94 16.08 13.86
C GLY A 344 1.69 17.35 13.04
N LYS A 345 2.46 17.56 11.95
CA LYS A 345 2.37 18.76 11.10
C LYS A 345 1.37 18.61 9.94
N LEU A 346 1.00 17.38 9.58
CA LEU A 346 -0.12 17.14 8.67
C LEU A 346 -1.41 17.46 9.42
N GLN A 347 -2.22 18.38 8.88
CA GLN A 347 -3.53 18.72 9.42
C GLN A 347 -4.60 18.26 8.43
N CYS A 348 -5.26 17.15 8.73
CA CYS A 348 -6.47 16.75 8.01
C CYS A 348 -7.59 16.47 9.02
N ASP A 349 -8.50 17.43 9.17
CA ASP A 349 -9.64 17.28 10.09
C ASP A 349 -10.69 16.29 9.53
N ASP A 350 -10.73 16.12 8.21
CA ASP A 350 -11.64 15.21 7.51
C ASP A 350 -10.96 14.59 6.27
N LEU A 351 -10.69 13.29 6.34
CA LEU A 351 -10.12 12.48 5.24
C LEU A 351 -11.10 12.21 4.09
N THR A 352 -12.27 12.84 4.09
CA THR A 352 -13.21 12.84 2.96
C THR A 352 -13.33 14.22 2.28
N ASP A 353 -12.95 15.32 2.94
CA ASP A 353 -13.03 16.68 2.39
C ASP A 353 -11.98 16.95 1.30
N GLU A 354 -12.39 17.13 0.04
CA GLU A 354 -11.50 17.42 -1.09
C GLU A 354 -11.26 18.94 -1.33
N GLU A 355 -12.02 19.82 -0.67
CA GLU A 355 -12.10 21.26 -1.00
C GLU A 355 -11.60 22.21 0.10
N SER A 356 -11.03 21.69 1.18
CA SER A 356 -10.64 22.51 2.34
C SER A 356 -9.28 23.21 2.14
N GLU A 357 -8.98 24.23 2.97
CA GLU A 357 -7.62 24.82 3.02
C GLU A 357 -6.55 23.78 3.43
N GLN A 358 -6.98 22.64 3.97
CA GLN A 358 -6.17 21.47 4.36
C GLN A 358 -6.04 20.43 3.24
N ALA A 359 -6.63 20.62 2.05
CA ALA A 359 -6.64 19.61 0.98
C ALA A 359 -5.25 19.07 0.63
N ALA A 360 -4.21 19.92 0.66
CA ALA A 360 -2.81 19.52 0.49
C ALA A 360 -2.34 18.49 1.53
N ASP A 361 -2.67 18.72 2.80
CA ASP A 361 -2.31 17.84 3.92
C ASP A 361 -3.19 16.58 3.93
N CYS A 362 -4.48 16.73 3.66
CA CYS A 362 -5.39 15.60 3.50
C CYS A 362 -4.98 14.67 2.36
N ALA A 363 -4.52 15.18 1.23
CA ALA A 363 -4.04 14.34 0.15
C ALA A 363 -2.72 13.63 0.48
N MET A 364 -1.84 14.26 1.27
CA MET A 364 -0.67 13.55 1.81
C MET A 364 -1.08 12.37 2.69
N GLU A 365 -2.12 12.52 3.51
CA GLU A 365 -2.63 11.43 4.36
C GLU A 365 -3.39 10.36 3.57
N ARG A 366 -4.13 10.74 2.51
CA ARG A 366 -4.86 9.78 1.66
C ARG A 366 -3.97 9.07 0.63
N MET A 367 -2.84 9.68 0.26
CA MET A 367 -2.02 9.32 -0.91
C MET A 367 -2.84 9.14 -2.20
N THR A 368 -3.95 9.88 -2.36
CA THR A 368 -4.78 9.86 -3.57
C THR A 368 -4.59 11.13 -4.38
N ALA A 369 -4.46 10.97 -5.71
CA ALA A 369 -4.18 12.05 -6.66
C ALA A 369 -5.41 12.87 -7.07
N ARG A 370 -6.48 12.91 -6.27
CA ARG A 370 -7.68 13.73 -6.58
C ARG A 370 -7.44 15.23 -6.37
N PHE A 371 -6.30 15.75 -6.81
CA PHE A 371 -6.12 17.18 -7.05
C PHE A 371 -6.65 17.51 -8.44
N SER A 372 -7.96 17.41 -8.62
CA SER A 372 -8.62 18.25 -9.62
C SER A 372 -9.08 19.51 -8.88
N PHE A 373 -8.60 20.69 -9.27
CA PHE A 373 -9.15 21.97 -8.83
C PHE A 373 -10.52 22.21 -9.52
N SER A 374 -11.40 21.20 -9.51
CA SER A 374 -12.76 21.26 -10.02
C SER A 374 -13.73 21.33 -8.83
N THR A 375 -13.83 22.55 -8.28
CA THR A 375 -14.88 23.06 -7.40
C THR A 375 -16.30 22.48 -7.68
N GLU A 376 -16.96 22.01 -6.62
CA GLU A 376 -18.43 21.98 -6.36
C GLU A 376 -19.30 20.73 -6.65
N ARG A 377 -18.84 19.56 -7.10
CA ARG A 377 -19.80 18.52 -7.60
C ARG A 377 -19.90 17.15 -6.91
N ASN A 378 -18.99 16.72 -6.04
CA ASN A 378 -18.94 15.31 -5.62
C ASN A 378 -19.62 14.92 -4.28
N LEU A 379 -20.20 15.86 -3.53
CA LEU A 379 -20.65 15.60 -2.14
C LEU A 379 -22.14 15.25 -1.96
N ALA A 380 -22.84 14.80 -3.00
CA ALA A 380 -24.27 14.51 -2.90
C ALA A 380 -24.69 13.20 -3.56
N ARG A 381 -24.16 12.04 -3.14
CA ARG A 381 -24.77 10.73 -3.44
C ARG A 381 -24.21 9.54 -2.65
N VAL A 382 -24.50 9.51 -1.35
CA VAL A 382 -24.61 8.23 -0.63
C VAL A 382 -26.01 8.16 -0.04
N ASN A 383 -26.94 7.59 -0.81
CA ASN A 383 -27.83 6.54 -0.31
C ASN A 383 -28.83 6.05 -1.38
N GLU A 384 -28.91 4.72 -1.42
CA GLU A 384 -30.01 3.85 -1.84
C GLU A 384 -30.49 3.97 -3.30
N LYS A 385 -30.15 2.97 -4.13
CA LYS A 385 -30.95 2.64 -5.32
C LYS A 385 -30.77 1.22 -5.82
N GLU A 386 -31.89 0.49 -5.86
CA GLU A 386 -32.04 -0.75 -6.63
C GLU A 386 -31.77 -0.47 -8.13
N ARG A 387 -30.71 -1.06 -8.68
CA ARG A 387 -30.37 -0.97 -10.10
C ARG A 387 -31.18 -1.98 -10.93
N LYS A 388 -31.82 -1.51 -12.00
CA LYS A 388 -32.34 -2.37 -13.08
C LYS A 388 -31.38 -2.33 -14.27
N LYS A 389 -30.93 -3.52 -14.66
CA LYS A 389 -29.97 -3.78 -15.74
C LYS A 389 -30.46 -3.26 -17.09
N ALA A 390 -29.80 -2.25 -17.65
CA ALA A 390 -29.82 -1.99 -19.08
C ALA A 390 -28.81 -2.94 -19.73
N ARG A 391 -29.23 -3.72 -20.73
CA ARG A 391 -28.38 -4.66 -21.47
C ARG A 391 -28.15 -4.15 -22.88
N ILE A 392 -26.90 -3.99 -23.27
CA ILE A 392 -26.52 -3.95 -24.69
C ILE A 392 -26.29 -5.39 -25.14
N ASN A 393 -26.80 -5.74 -26.32
CA ASN A 393 -26.55 -7.05 -26.93
C ASN A 393 -25.08 -7.17 -27.37
N ASN A 394 -24.18 -7.57 -26.47
CA ASN A 394 -22.79 -7.89 -26.81
C ASN A 394 -22.76 -9.15 -27.70
N ARG A 395 -22.35 -9.00 -28.96
CA ARG A 395 -22.20 -10.13 -29.89
C ARG A 395 -20.73 -10.42 -30.13
N LYS A 396 -20.37 -11.70 -30.07
CA LYS A 396 -19.00 -12.20 -30.30
C LYS A 396 -18.41 -11.67 -31.60
N ILE A 397 -17.28 -11.01 -31.46
CA ILE A 397 -16.48 -10.46 -32.55
C ILE A 397 -15.52 -11.55 -33.04
N ALA A 398 -15.55 -11.83 -34.33
CA ALA A 398 -14.58 -12.71 -34.98
C ALA A 398 -13.38 -11.88 -35.46
N ASP A 399 -12.20 -12.47 -35.36
CA ASP A 399 -10.91 -11.81 -35.59
C ASP A 399 -10.60 -11.66 -37.08
N ALA A 400 -10.29 -10.43 -37.53
CA ALA A 400 -9.45 -10.11 -38.70
C ALA A 400 -9.36 -8.59 -38.98
N GLY A 401 -8.14 -8.06 -39.02
CA GLY A 401 -7.79 -6.77 -39.62
C GLY A 401 -6.32 -6.44 -39.40
N GLU A 402 -5.55 -6.26 -40.49
CA GLU A 402 -4.11 -5.94 -40.45
C GLU A 402 -3.84 -4.54 -39.86
N PRO A 403 -2.77 -4.35 -39.05
CA PRO A 403 -2.42 -3.07 -38.44
C PRO A 403 -1.93 -2.04 -39.48
N SER A 404 -2.40 -0.79 -39.37
CA SER A 404 -1.90 0.34 -40.15
C SER A 404 -0.57 0.87 -39.58
N GLY A 405 0.40 1.17 -40.45
CA GLY A 405 1.74 1.61 -40.05
C GLY A 405 1.82 3.03 -39.44
N ALA A 406 2.94 3.30 -38.77
CA ALA A 406 3.22 4.57 -38.10
C ALA A 406 3.12 5.80 -39.03
N GLY A 407 2.34 6.81 -38.61
CA GLY A 407 2.10 8.06 -39.35
C GLY A 407 0.77 8.13 -40.12
N GLN A 408 -0.05 7.07 -40.09
CA GLN A 408 -1.45 7.10 -40.53
C GLN A 408 -2.39 7.18 -39.32
N ILE A 409 -3.52 7.87 -39.50
CA ILE A 409 -4.62 7.87 -38.54
C ILE A 409 -5.10 6.43 -38.36
N CYS A 410 -4.95 5.90 -37.15
CA CYS A 410 -5.33 4.54 -36.83
C CYS A 410 -6.84 4.38 -36.86
N GLN A 411 -7.32 3.32 -37.49
CA GLN A 411 -8.74 3.04 -37.65
C GLN A 411 -9.18 1.90 -36.73
N ALA A 412 -10.38 2.03 -36.18
CA ALA A 412 -11.03 0.98 -35.41
C ALA A 412 -11.44 -0.21 -36.28
N ARG A 413 -11.68 -1.35 -35.65
CA ARG A 413 -12.33 -2.50 -36.27
C ARG A 413 -13.85 -2.30 -36.26
N CYS A 414 -14.48 -2.12 -37.41
CA CYS A 414 -15.93 -1.89 -37.50
C CYS A 414 -16.72 -3.14 -37.90
N ILE A 415 -17.87 -3.34 -37.25
CA ILE A 415 -18.81 -4.44 -37.51
C ILE A 415 -20.20 -3.85 -37.72
N THR A 416 -20.87 -4.30 -38.76
CA THR A 416 -22.26 -3.93 -39.06
C THR A 416 -23.22 -5.02 -38.60
N ASP A 417 -24.25 -4.66 -37.82
CA ASP A 417 -25.34 -5.58 -37.50
C ASP A 417 -26.18 -5.84 -38.76
N GLU A 418 -26.25 -7.10 -39.20
CA GLU A 418 -26.98 -7.49 -40.40
C GLU A 418 -28.50 -7.24 -40.32
N ASN A 419 -29.06 -7.12 -39.11
CA ASN A 419 -30.49 -6.94 -38.86
C ASN A 419 -30.89 -5.46 -38.70
N THR A 420 -30.05 -4.65 -38.05
CA THR A 420 -30.34 -3.21 -37.83
C THR A 420 -29.64 -2.32 -38.85
N GLY A 421 -28.57 -2.81 -39.48
CA GLY A 421 -27.69 -2.01 -40.34
C GLY A 421 -26.80 -1.04 -39.56
N GLU A 422 -26.83 -1.08 -38.23
CA GLU A 422 -26.01 -0.21 -37.38
C GLU A 422 -24.57 -0.71 -37.33
N GLU A 423 -23.62 0.21 -37.42
CA GLU A 423 -22.19 -0.08 -37.39
C GLU A 423 -21.59 0.37 -36.06
N MET A 424 -20.90 -0.57 -35.39
CA MET A 424 -20.12 -0.32 -34.18
C MET A 424 -18.64 -0.54 -34.49
N CYS A 425 -17.81 0.42 -34.11
CA CYS A 425 -16.37 0.36 -34.31
C CYS A 425 -15.68 0.14 -32.97
N GLN A 426 -14.68 -0.73 -32.90
CA GLN A 426 -13.99 -1.07 -31.66
C GLN A 426 -12.49 -0.72 -31.71
N PHE A 427 -12.02 -0.18 -30.58
CA PHE A 427 -10.62 -0.12 -30.19
C PHE A 427 -10.40 -0.93 -28.92
N THR A 428 -9.28 -1.64 -28.84
CA THR A 428 -8.92 -2.48 -27.68
C THR A 428 -7.67 -1.91 -27.03
N ALA A 429 -7.84 -1.25 -25.88
CA ALA A 429 -6.78 -0.53 -25.19
C ALA A 429 -5.90 -1.46 -24.34
N LYS A 430 -4.61 -1.14 -24.32
CA LYS A 430 -3.59 -1.71 -23.42
C LYS A 430 -2.58 -0.61 -23.08
N VAL A 431 -1.74 -0.83 -22.09
CA VAL A 431 -0.65 0.10 -21.73
C VAL A 431 0.70 -0.57 -21.95
N ASN A 432 1.58 0.09 -22.70
CA ASN A 432 2.97 -0.30 -22.81
C ASN A 432 3.76 0.32 -21.65
N LEU A 433 4.03 -0.48 -20.62
CA LEU A 433 4.75 -0.09 -19.41
C LEU A 433 6.18 0.42 -19.69
N TYR A 434 6.78 0.05 -20.82
CA TYR A 434 8.15 0.40 -21.18
C TYR A 434 8.26 1.65 -22.07
N ALA A 435 7.14 2.29 -22.40
CA ALA A 435 7.15 3.43 -23.31
C ALA A 435 7.64 4.74 -22.65
N SER A 436 7.49 4.86 -21.33
CA SER A 436 7.85 6.02 -20.51
C SER A 436 7.90 5.64 -19.02
N GLU A 437 8.16 6.60 -18.12
CA GLU A 437 8.00 6.44 -16.66
C GLU A 437 6.62 5.90 -16.28
N LEU A 438 5.56 6.42 -16.92
CA LEU A 438 4.16 6.06 -16.64
C LEU A 438 3.63 4.92 -17.53
N GLY A 439 4.34 4.61 -18.61
CA GLY A 439 3.79 3.86 -19.74
C GLY A 439 2.91 4.73 -20.64
N TYR A 440 2.55 4.21 -21.80
CA TYR A 440 1.67 4.89 -22.77
C TYR A 440 0.62 3.92 -23.33
N PHE A 441 -0.55 4.46 -23.69
CA PHE A 441 -1.60 3.67 -24.30
C PHE A 441 -1.14 3.11 -25.65
N GLN A 442 -1.54 1.88 -25.91
CA GLN A 442 -1.54 1.27 -27.23
C GLN A 442 -2.93 0.71 -27.49
N PHE A 443 -3.27 0.57 -28.76
CA PHE A 443 -4.49 -0.10 -29.18
C PHE A 443 -4.13 -1.27 -30.09
N GLU A 444 -4.74 -2.43 -29.88
CA GLU A 444 -4.46 -3.65 -30.66
C GLU A 444 -4.56 -3.38 -32.17
N GLU A 445 -5.54 -2.55 -32.57
CA GLU A 445 -5.81 -2.17 -33.96
C GLU A 445 -4.70 -1.29 -34.56
N CYS A 446 -3.85 -0.68 -33.74
CA CYS A 446 -2.77 0.23 -34.13
C CYS A 446 -1.37 -0.40 -34.07
N GLY A 447 -1.25 -1.70 -33.76
CA GLY A 447 0.03 -2.38 -33.62
C GLY A 447 0.85 -1.87 -32.41
N ASP A 448 2.14 -1.65 -32.62
CA ASP A 448 3.07 -1.25 -31.55
C ASP A 448 3.15 0.27 -31.31
N ALA A 449 2.33 1.06 -32.02
CA ALA A 449 2.31 2.51 -31.87
C ALA A 449 1.83 2.90 -30.46
N VAL A 450 2.62 3.69 -29.75
CA VAL A 450 2.27 4.28 -28.45
C VAL A 450 1.60 5.64 -28.64
N ASN A 451 0.56 5.92 -27.86
CA ASN A 451 -0.34 7.05 -28.00
C ASN A 451 -0.69 7.38 -29.47
N PRO A 452 -1.16 6.40 -30.27
CA PRO A 452 -1.45 6.62 -31.68
C PRO A 452 -2.54 7.67 -31.90
N THR A 453 -2.49 8.39 -33.02
CA THR A 453 -3.63 9.22 -33.44
C THR A 453 -4.76 8.33 -33.94
N LEU A 454 -5.92 8.37 -33.28
CA LEU A 454 -7.10 7.58 -33.63
C LEU A 454 -8.03 8.35 -34.57
N GLY A 455 -8.74 7.65 -35.45
CA GLY A 455 -9.73 8.20 -36.36
C GLY A 455 -11.15 7.83 -35.97
N LEU A 456 -11.99 8.83 -35.69
CA LEU A 456 -13.40 8.65 -35.34
C LEU A 456 -14.29 9.30 -36.39
N GLU A 457 -15.02 8.49 -37.16
CA GLU A 457 -16.00 8.93 -38.14
C GLU A 457 -17.26 9.46 -37.43
N VAL A 458 -17.64 10.70 -37.74
CA VAL A 458 -18.81 11.33 -37.13
C VAL A 458 -20.11 10.57 -37.44
N GLY A 459 -20.99 10.47 -36.46
CA GLY A 459 -22.25 9.72 -36.56
C GLY A 459 -22.14 8.23 -36.24
N LYS A 460 -20.93 7.66 -36.17
CA LYS A 460 -20.71 6.27 -35.74
C LYS A 460 -20.53 6.15 -34.22
N THR A 461 -20.76 4.94 -33.72
CA THR A 461 -20.54 4.59 -32.33
C THR A 461 -19.23 3.82 -32.20
N TYR A 462 -18.39 4.24 -31.27
CA TYR A 462 -17.12 3.61 -30.95
C TYR A 462 -17.16 2.97 -29.57
N GLN A 463 -16.64 1.77 -29.44
CA GLN A 463 -16.39 1.08 -28.17
C GLN A 463 -14.88 1.00 -27.92
N PHE A 464 -14.44 1.45 -26.76
CA PHE A 464 -13.07 1.33 -26.27
C PHE A 464 -13.05 0.27 -25.17
N VAL A 465 -12.44 -0.87 -25.43
CA VAL A 465 -12.38 -2.00 -24.50
C VAL A 465 -11.12 -1.91 -23.64
N GLN A 466 -11.26 -1.99 -22.31
CA GLN A 466 -10.19 -1.96 -21.32
C GLN A 466 -10.18 -3.26 -20.49
N LYS A 467 -9.87 -4.38 -21.15
CA LYS A 467 -9.82 -5.71 -20.51
C LYS A 467 -8.40 -6.20 -20.22
N ASP A 468 -7.40 -5.63 -20.89
CA ASP A 468 -6.02 -6.08 -20.72
C ASP A 468 -5.52 -5.66 -19.33
N PRO A 469 -4.89 -6.54 -18.53
CA PRO A 469 -4.42 -6.23 -17.18
C PRO A 469 -3.47 -5.04 -17.08
N SER A 470 -2.80 -4.65 -18.18
CA SER A 470 -2.01 -3.42 -18.21
C SER A 470 -2.83 -2.13 -18.05
N ASN A 471 -4.17 -2.18 -18.20
CA ASN A 471 -5.06 -1.04 -17.99
C ASN A 471 -5.39 -0.79 -16.51
N HIS A 472 -5.00 -1.65 -15.57
CA HIS A 472 -5.20 -1.38 -14.14
C HIS A 472 -4.58 -0.01 -13.79
N MET A 473 -5.29 0.81 -13.01
CA MET A 473 -4.95 2.22 -12.75
C MET A 473 -4.87 3.13 -13.99
N HIS A 474 -5.39 2.71 -15.15
CA HIS A 474 -5.42 3.53 -16.37
C HIS A 474 -6.83 3.66 -16.99
N PRO A 475 -7.85 4.15 -16.26
CA PRO A 475 -9.18 4.39 -16.83
C PRO A 475 -9.12 5.42 -17.95
N LEU A 476 -9.78 5.13 -19.09
CA LEU A 476 -9.83 6.03 -20.24
C LEU A 476 -10.75 7.23 -19.99
N GLY A 477 -10.19 8.43 -20.09
CA GLY A 477 -10.90 9.70 -20.18
C GLY A 477 -10.95 10.23 -21.61
N PHE A 478 -11.90 11.13 -21.89
CA PHE A 478 -12.02 11.82 -23.19
C PHE A 478 -12.22 13.31 -22.97
N ALA A 479 -11.42 14.15 -23.65
CA ALA A 479 -11.44 15.60 -23.45
C ALA A 479 -11.28 16.39 -24.75
N TYR A 480 -11.62 17.68 -24.69
CA TYR A 480 -11.38 18.63 -25.78
C TYR A 480 -9.94 19.16 -25.83
N TYR A 481 -9.17 18.95 -24.75
CA TYR A 481 -7.76 19.33 -24.63
C TYR A 481 -6.95 18.18 -24.02
N PRO A 482 -5.61 18.16 -24.20
CA PRO A 482 -4.75 17.17 -23.56
C PRO A 482 -4.89 17.20 -22.04
N ASP A 483 -4.76 16.02 -21.45
CA ASP A 483 -4.77 15.66 -20.03
C ASP A 483 -6.08 15.96 -19.27
N GLY A 484 -7.08 16.55 -19.93
CA GLY A 484 -8.45 16.61 -19.45
C GLY A 484 -8.58 17.09 -18.00
N ALA A 485 -9.11 16.21 -17.14
CA ALA A 485 -9.37 16.40 -15.71
C ALA A 485 -8.19 16.98 -14.91
N HIS A 486 -6.97 16.71 -15.36
CA HIS A 486 -5.74 17.03 -14.66
C HIS A 486 -5.29 18.48 -14.75
N ASP A 487 -5.75 19.20 -15.78
CA ASP A 487 -5.30 20.55 -16.13
C ASP A 487 -6.45 21.57 -16.08
N ASP A 488 -7.52 21.26 -15.34
CA ASP A 488 -8.81 21.99 -15.34
C ASP A 488 -9.30 22.25 -16.78
N LYS A 489 -9.19 21.24 -17.65
CA LYS A 489 -9.63 21.33 -19.03
C LYS A 489 -10.99 20.68 -19.20
N ASP A 490 -11.79 21.28 -20.09
CA ASP A 490 -13.09 20.76 -20.49
C ASP A 490 -12.98 19.31 -21.01
N GLU A 491 -13.53 18.38 -20.22
CA GLU A 491 -13.77 17.00 -20.61
C GLU A 491 -15.01 16.89 -21.51
N LEU A 492 -15.19 15.72 -22.12
CA LEU A 492 -16.43 15.40 -22.82
C LEU A 492 -17.50 15.05 -21.79
N GLU A 493 -18.26 16.04 -21.34
CA GLU A 493 -19.39 15.86 -20.43
C GLU A 493 -20.72 16.20 -21.09
N PRO A 494 -21.85 15.61 -20.63
CA PRO A 494 -23.18 15.93 -21.16
C PRO A 494 -23.52 17.44 -21.13
N GLY A 495 -22.98 18.16 -20.14
CA GLY A 495 -23.20 19.59 -19.92
C GLY A 495 -22.18 20.53 -20.57
N ILE A 496 -21.11 20.02 -21.18
CA ILE A 496 -20.02 20.85 -21.73
C ILE A 496 -20.18 20.99 -23.25
N VAL A 497 -20.40 22.21 -23.71
CA VAL A 497 -20.49 22.51 -25.14
C VAL A 497 -19.11 22.37 -25.78
N PRO A 498 -18.97 21.67 -26.93
CA PRO A 498 -17.69 21.60 -27.64
C PRO A 498 -17.09 23.00 -27.85
N PRO A 499 -15.81 23.25 -27.49
CA PRO A 499 -15.24 24.58 -27.53
C PRO A 499 -15.28 25.22 -28.93
N GLY A 500 -15.98 26.34 -29.05
CA GLY A 500 -16.14 27.06 -30.32
C GLY A 500 -17.34 26.62 -31.17
N SER A 501 -18.11 25.63 -30.73
CA SER A 501 -19.35 25.18 -31.36
C SER A 501 -20.50 26.18 -31.15
N THR A 502 -21.46 26.20 -32.08
CA THR A 502 -22.74 26.92 -31.94
C THR A 502 -23.84 26.09 -31.28
N SER A 503 -23.54 24.86 -30.87
CA SER A 503 -24.45 23.95 -30.19
C SER A 503 -24.97 24.52 -28.86
N THR A 504 -26.22 24.20 -28.54
CA THR A 504 -26.85 24.50 -27.24
C THR A 504 -27.10 23.23 -26.45
N CYS A 505 -26.30 22.18 -26.70
CA CYS A 505 -26.49 20.85 -26.13
C CYS A 505 -26.43 20.82 -24.60
N ASN A 506 -25.74 21.79 -23.97
CA ASN A 506 -25.67 21.92 -22.52
C ASN A 506 -27.00 22.26 -21.87
N ALA A 507 -27.92 22.90 -22.60
CA ALA A 507 -29.23 23.28 -22.04
C ALA A 507 -30.08 22.05 -21.68
N ASP A 508 -29.89 20.94 -22.40
CA ASP A 508 -30.65 19.69 -22.23
C ASP A 508 -29.72 18.49 -21.92
N PHE A 509 -28.45 18.75 -21.58
CA PHE A 509 -27.41 17.74 -21.28
C PHE A 509 -27.26 16.68 -22.37
N THR A 510 -27.22 17.11 -23.63
CA THR A 510 -27.08 16.23 -24.80
C THR A 510 -25.74 16.39 -25.52
N CYS A 511 -24.76 17.07 -24.90
CA CYS A 511 -23.44 17.21 -25.51
C CYS A 511 -22.77 15.84 -25.63
N PRO A 512 -21.91 15.61 -26.63
CA PRO A 512 -21.22 14.33 -26.78
C PRO A 512 -20.40 13.99 -25.53
N ALA A 513 -20.68 12.84 -24.92
CA ALA A 513 -19.99 12.35 -23.73
C ALA A 513 -19.72 10.84 -23.85
N PRO A 514 -18.66 10.32 -23.20
CA PRO A 514 -18.43 8.90 -23.06
C PRO A 514 -19.51 8.25 -22.18
N MET A 515 -19.76 6.97 -22.36
CA MET A 515 -20.66 6.16 -21.53
C MET A 515 -19.89 4.94 -21.03
N TYR A 516 -19.78 4.81 -19.71
CA TYR A 516 -18.91 3.82 -19.05
C TYR A 516 -19.66 2.55 -18.67
N PHE A 517 -19.04 1.40 -18.96
CA PHE A 517 -19.64 0.07 -18.78
C PHE A 517 -18.73 -0.85 -17.98
N LEU A 518 -19.36 -1.69 -17.16
CA LEU A 518 -18.75 -2.88 -16.58
C LEU A 518 -19.46 -4.13 -17.11
N GLY A 519 -18.75 -4.90 -17.92
CA GLY A 519 -19.31 -6.01 -18.70
C GLY A 519 -20.42 -5.53 -19.65
N GLU A 520 -21.65 -5.94 -19.38
CA GLU A 520 -22.84 -5.49 -20.12
C GLU A 520 -23.62 -4.38 -19.40
N GLU A 521 -23.22 -4.02 -18.18
CA GLU A 521 -23.93 -3.04 -17.35
C GLU A 521 -23.45 -1.62 -17.67
N TYR A 522 -24.39 -0.77 -18.10
CA TYR A 522 -24.15 0.66 -18.18
C TYR A 522 -24.19 1.26 -16.77
N LEU A 523 -23.14 1.98 -16.37
CA LEU A 523 -23.02 2.55 -15.03
C LEU A 523 -23.69 3.93 -14.90
N GLY A 524 -24.00 4.59 -16.01
CA GLY A 524 -24.66 5.89 -16.01
C GLY A 524 -26.15 5.87 -16.37
N SER A 525 -26.69 7.05 -16.63
CA SER A 525 -28.05 7.25 -17.15
C SER A 525 -28.14 8.14 -18.38
N TYR A 526 -27.11 8.94 -18.66
CA TYR A 526 -26.97 9.71 -19.90
C TYR A 526 -26.87 8.79 -21.14
N THR A 527 -27.41 9.22 -22.27
CA THR A 527 -27.12 8.56 -23.56
C THR A 527 -27.49 9.43 -24.75
N ASN A 528 -26.59 9.47 -25.75
CA ASN A 528 -26.83 9.94 -27.11
C ASN A 528 -26.77 8.82 -28.16
N ILE A 529 -26.72 7.56 -27.71
CA ILE A 529 -26.75 6.35 -28.53
C ILE A 529 -28.14 5.73 -28.43
N ASP A 530 -28.85 5.67 -29.56
CA ASP A 530 -30.24 5.19 -29.61
C ASP A 530 -30.42 3.73 -29.16
N ALA A 531 -29.36 2.93 -29.28
CA ALA A 531 -29.33 1.52 -28.85
C ALA A 531 -29.23 1.33 -27.32
N ILE A 532 -28.92 2.39 -26.56
CA ILE A 532 -28.82 2.35 -25.10
C ILE A 532 -30.13 2.89 -24.52
N GLU A 533 -30.86 2.04 -23.79
CA GLU A 533 -32.10 2.45 -23.14
C GLU A 533 -31.82 3.46 -22.02
N ARG A 534 -32.57 4.57 -22.00
CA ARG A 534 -32.49 5.52 -20.87
C ARG A 534 -33.03 4.88 -19.60
N SER A 535 -32.27 5.01 -18.52
CA SER A 535 -32.71 4.62 -17.18
C SER A 535 -33.99 5.36 -16.78
N SER A 536 -34.85 4.70 -16.00
CA SER A 536 -36.02 5.34 -15.37
C SER A 536 -35.63 6.35 -14.28
N ASP A 537 -34.45 6.16 -13.68
CA ASP A 537 -33.81 7.08 -12.74
C ASP A 537 -32.82 7.98 -13.50
N TYR A 538 -33.35 8.69 -14.49
CA TYR A 538 -32.53 9.50 -15.38
C TYR A 538 -31.93 10.71 -14.67
N ASP A 539 -30.62 10.69 -14.50
CA ASP A 539 -29.80 11.86 -14.30
C ASP A 539 -29.04 12.16 -15.60
N ALA A 540 -29.22 13.38 -16.11
CA ALA A 540 -28.68 13.79 -17.40
C ALA A 540 -27.17 14.06 -17.34
N GLU A 541 -26.62 14.30 -16.14
CA GLU A 541 -25.18 14.49 -15.91
C GLU A 541 -24.46 13.17 -15.61
N ASN A 542 -25.15 12.12 -15.16
CA ASN A 542 -24.50 10.86 -14.85
C ASN A 542 -24.21 10.07 -16.13
N PHE A 543 -22.95 10.09 -16.58
CA PHE A 543 -22.47 9.30 -17.72
C PHE A 543 -21.70 8.03 -17.31
N GLY A 544 -21.62 7.73 -16.01
CA GLY A 544 -21.11 6.48 -15.44
C GLY A 544 -19.65 6.49 -14.99
N LEU A 545 -18.94 7.62 -15.14
CA LEU A 545 -17.53 7.73 -14.77
C LEU A 545 -17.30 7.55 -13.26
N ASP A 546 -18.16 8.15 -12.42
CA ASP A 546 -18.03 8.11 -10.95
C ASP A 546 -18.17 6.70 -10.36
N ASP A 547 -18.80 5.78 -11.08
CA ASP A 547 -18.90 4.35 -10.73
C ASP A 547 -17.77 3.51 -11.37
N TYR A 548 -17.16 4.01 -12.45
CA TYR A 548 -16.17 3.33 -13.26
C TYR A 548 -14.75 3.57 -12.75
N GLU A 549 -14.35 4.83 -12.59
CA GLU A 549 -12.99 5.24 -12.23
C GLU A 549 -12.56 4.70 -10.86
N PRO A 550 -13.36 4.80 -9.77
CA PRO A 550 -12.92 4.35 -8.46
C PRO A 550 -12.49 2.89 -8.44
N LYS A 551 -13.11 2.05 -9.27
CA LYS A 551 -12.78 0.61 -9.38
C LYS A 551 -11.35 0.36 -9.84
N PHE A 552 -10.73 1.29 -10.57
CA PHE A 552 -9.34 1.17 -11.02
C PHE A 552 -8.32 1.33 -9.89
N PHE A 553 -8.72 1.88 -8.73
CA PHE A 553 -7.88 2.00 -7.54
C PHE A 553 -7.92 0.77 -6.62
N HIS A 554 -8.78 -0.21 -6.91
CA HIS A 554 -8.84 -1.46 -6.15
C HIS A 554 -7.63 -2.36 -6.47
N PRO A 555 -7.28 -3.31 -5.58
CA PRO A 555 -6.24 -4.31 -5.84
C PRO A 555 -6.39 -4.98 -7.22
N LEU A 556 -5.26 -5.24 -7.89
CA LEU A 556 -5.24 -5.73 -9.27
C LEU A 556 -6.08 -6.99 -9.49
N THR A 557 -5.98 -7.98 -8.60
CA THR A 557 -6.74 -9.24 -8.68
C THR A 557 -8.25 -8.99 -8.56
N GLN A 558 -8.66 -8.09 -7.66
CA GLN A 558 -10.06 -7.67 -7.53
C GLN A 558 -10.53 -6.91 -8.77
N TRP A 559 -9.71 -6.02 -9.33
CA TRP A 559 -10.01 -5.29 -10.57
C TRP A 559 -10.24 -6.26 -11.75
N ILE A 560 -9.39 -7.28 -11.90
CA ILE A 560 -9.59 -8.36 -12.89
C ILE A 560 -10.91 -9.08 -12.62
N GLY A 561 -11.23 -9.35 -11.36
CA GLY A 561 -12.46 -10.01 -10.93
C GLY A 561 -13.75 -9.27 -11.29
N TYR A 562 -13.71 -7.94 -11.50
CA TYR A 562 -14.88 -7.18 -11.95
C TYR A 562 -15.29 -7.48 -13.41
N GLY A 563 -14.36 -7.98 -14.22
CA GLY A 563 -14.59 -8.32 -15.63
C GLY A 563 -14.23 -7.19 -16.61
N ASP A 564 -14.83 -7.24 -17.80
CA ASP A 564 -14.43 -6.37 -18.91
C ASP A 564 -14.94 -4.93 -18.73
N PHE A 565 -14.03 -3.96 -18.62
CA PHE A 565 -14.38 -2.54 -18.67
C PHE A 565 -14.47 -2.05 -20.11
N SER A 566 -15.42 -1.15 -20.41
CA SER A 566 -15.46 -0.48 -21.71
C SER A 566 -16.11 0.90 -21.68
N VAL A 567 -15.75 1.73 -22.66
CA VAL A 567 -16.30 3.07 -22.85
C VAL A 567 -16.90 3.19 -24.24
N TYR A 568 -18.15 3.63 -24.31
CA TYR A 568 -18.84 3.92 -25.56
C TYR A 568 -18.81 5.42 -25.84
N LEU A 569 -18.48 5.81 -27.07
CA LEU A 569 -18.45 7.20 -27.49
C LEU A 569 -19.12 7.36 -28.85
N LYS A 570 -20.02 8.34 -28.96
CA LYS A 570 -20.65 8.74 -30.22
C LYS A 570 -20.57 10.25 -30.35
N PHE A 571 -19.90 10.71 -31.41
CA PHE A 571 -19.88 12.12 -31.79
C PHE A 571 -20.86 12.36 -32.94
N GLY A 572 -21.80 13.28 -32.77
CA GLY A 572 -22.91 13.46 -33.71
C GLY A 572 -22.48 13.90 -35.12
N ALA A 573 -23.15 13.37 -36.16
CA ALA A 573 -22.88 13.72 -37.55
C ALA A 573 -23.13 15.19 -37.91
N ASP A 574 -24.01 15.85 -37.14
CA ASP A 574 -24.40 17.25 -37.32
C ASP A 574 -23.54 18.23 -36.50
N SER A 575 -22.48 17.75 -35.84
CA SER A 575 -21.59 18.62 -35.06
C SER A 575 -20.84 19.61 -35.95
N ASP A 576 -20.74 20.85 -35.50
CA ASP A 576 -19.95 21.92 -36.13
C ASP A 576 -18.56 22.08 -35.47
N TYR A 577 -18.21 21.21 -34.52
CA TYR A 577 -16.88 21.14 -33.94
C TYR A 577 -15.89 20.57 -34.95
N ASP A 578 -14.81 21.30 -35.21
CA ASP A 578 -13.85 21.06 -36.29
C ASP A 578 -12.40 20.87 -35.78
N LYS A 579 -12.22 20.61 -34.48
CA LYS A 579 -10.92 20.37 -33.87
C LYS A 579 -10.76 18.90 -33.47
N ASP A 580 -9.56 18.57 -33.02
CA ASP A 580 -9.25 17.25 -32.49
C ASP A 580 -9.85 17.05 -31.09
N LEU A 581 -9.98 15.78 -30.69
CA LEU A 581 -10.28 15.35 -29.33
C LEU A 581 -9.06 14.63 -28.77
N PHE A 582 -9.09 14.30 -27.49
CA PHE A 582 -8.02 13.54 -26.82
C PHE A 582 -8.61 12.40 -26.03
N TYR A 583 -7.96 11.24 -26.08
CA TYR A 583 -8.11 10.21 -25.05
C TYR A 583 -6.94 10.35 -24.10
N PHE A 584 -7.18 10.14 -22.81
CA PHE A 584 -6.16 10.29 -21.77
C PHE A 584 -6.42 9.31 -20.62
N CYS A 585 -5.51 9.25 -19.65
CA CYS A 585 -5.69 8.45 -18.44
C CYS A 585 -6.27 9.34 -17.34
N HIS A 586 -7.41 8.95 -16.76
CA HIS A 586 -8.04 9.74 -15.71
C HIS A 586 -7.21 9.81 -14.41
N ILE A 587 -6.31 8.85 -14.21
CA ILE A 587 -5.45 8.76 -13.01
C ILE A 587 -4.05 9.34 -13.24
N HIS A 588 -3.50 9.20 -14.45
CA HIS A 588 -2.11 9.52 -14.76
C HIS A 588 -1.99 10.60 -15.83
N GLN A 589 -1.40 11.74 -15.47
CA GLN A 589 -1.06 12.85 -16.38
C GLN A 589 -0.05 12.47 -17.46
N TYR A 590 0.05 13.26 -18.53
CA TYR A 590 1.01 13.11 -19.64
C TYR A 590 0.80 11.88 -20.53
N MET A 591 -0.31 11.16 -20.38
CA MET A 591 -0.66 9.97 -21.18
C MET A 591 -1.59 10.26 -22.36
N SER A 592 -1.93 11.53 -22.61
CA SER A 592 -2.88 11.88 -23.67
C SER A 592 -2.43 11.44 -25.05
N GLY A 593 -3.34 10.88 -25.83
CA GLY A 593 -3.22 10.70 -27.27
C GLY A 593 -4.34 11.38 -28.04
N ARG A 594 -4.16 11.53 -29.35
CA ARG A 594 -5.00 12.36 -30.21
C ARG A 594 -6.11 11.55 -30.89
N ILE A 595 -7.30 12.14 -31.02
CA ILE A 595 -8.40 11.68 -31.85
C ILE A 595 -8.68 12.72 -32.93
N LYS A 596 -8.61 12.31 -34.20
CA LYS A 596 -9.12 13.09 -35.33
C LYS A 596 -10.54 12.69 -35.68
N LEU A 597 -11.41 13.69 -35.77
CA LEU A 597 -12.76 13.49 -36.30
C LEU A 597 -12.70 13.37 -37.82
N LEU A 598 -13.37 12.36 -38.36
CA LEU A 598 -13.39 12.03 -39.77
C LEU A 598 -14.78 12.23 -40.36
N LYS A 599 -14.82 12.60 -41.64
CA LYS A 599 -16.00 12.63 -42.48
C LYS A 599 -15.69 11.99 -43.82
N ASP A 600 -16.44 10.95 -44.16
CA ASP A 600 -16.21 10.08 -45.31
C ASP A 600 -14.76 9.54 -45.36
N GLY A 601 -14.21 9.18 -44.19
CA GLY A 601 -12.84 8.67 -44.03
C GLY A 601 -11.73 9.72 -44.18
N THR A 602 -12.07 11.01 -44.28
CA THR A 602 -11.11 12.11 -44.37
C THR A 602 -11.16 12.96 -43.11
N PRO A 603 -10.03 13.42 -42.54
CA PRO A 603 -10.04 14.33 -41.40
C PRO A 603 -10.85 15.59 -41.68
N ILE A 604 -11.71 15.97 -40.72
CA ILE A 604 -12.41 17.27 -40.76
C ILE A 604 -11.37 18.40 -40.68
N GLN A 605 -10.31 18.18 -39.93
CA GLN A 605 -9.19 19.10 -39.75
C GLN A 605 -7.87 18.33 -39.81
N GLU A 606 -6.99 18.76 -40.72
CA GLU A 606 -5.66 18.14 -40.92
C GLU A 606 -4.65 18.63 -39.87
N GLU A 607 -4.78 19.88 -39.41
CA GLU A 607 -3.88 20.45 -38.42
C GLU A 607 -4.11 19.84 -37.03
N ASP A 608 -3.02 19.52 -36.33
CA ASP A 608 -3.04 18.98 -34.97
C ASP A 608 -3.40 20.08 -33.97
N THR A 609 -4.70 20.32 -33.81
CA THR A 609 -5.25 21.42 -33.01
C THR A 609 -6.38 20.95 -32.09
N PRO A 610 -6.29 21.17 -30.77
CA PRO A 610 -5.18 21.76 -30.00
C PRO A 610 -3.83 21.00 -30.05
N GLU A 611 -2.73 21.69 -29.73
CA GLU A 611 -1.39 21.08 -29.59
C GLU A 611 -1.28 20.30 -28.27
N ILE A 612 -0.53 19.20 -28.25
CA ILE A 612 -0.13 18.54 -27.01
C ILE A 612 1.07 19.32 -26.46
N GLY A 613 0.90 19.94 -25.28
CA GLY A 613 1.84 20.94 -24.73
C GLY A 613 3.17 20.39 -24.22
N TYR A 614 3.39 19.07 -24.31
CA TYR A 614 4.56 18.37 -23.83
C TYR A 614 5.04 17.36 -24.88
N LYS A 615 6.29 16.91 -24.72
CA LYS A 615 6.84 15.84 -25.55
C LYS A 615 6.65 14.52 -24.85
N TYR A 616 6.32 13.48 -25.61
CA TYR A 616 6.39 12.14 -25.08
C TYR A 616 7.83 11.80 -24.74
N ASP A 617 7.97 11.18 -23.59
CA ASP A 617 9.18 10.53 -23.14
C ASP A 617 9.52 9.37 -24.06
N SER A 618 10.79 9.01 -24.10
CA SER A 618 11.27 7.88 -24.88
C SER A 618 12.47 7.28 -24.18
N PRO A 619 12.46 5.99 -23.83
CA PRO A 619 13.67 5.36 -23.31
C PRO A 619 14.76 5.40 -24.39
N SER A 620 16.01 5.56 -23.97
CA SER A 620 17.17 5.46 -24.86
C SER A 620 18.16 4.41 -24.31
N GLY A 621 19.35 4.20 -24.90
CA GLY A 621 20.27 3.10 -24.52
C GLY A 621 20.47 2.96 -22.99
N HIS A 622 20.93 1.85 -22.43
CA HIS A 622 20.77 1.53 -20.99
C HIS A 622 19.32 1.43 -20.52
N ASP A 623 18.49 2.47 -20.61
CA ASP A 623 17.07 2.40 -20.25
C ASP A 623 16.30 1.39 -21.10
N ILE A 624 16.57 1.34 -22.41
CA ILE A 624 16.04 0.32 -23.32
C ILE A 624 16.51 -1.08 -22.92
N ASP A 625 17.75 -1.23 -22.44
CA ASP A 625 18.30 -2.54 -22.08
C ASP A 625 17.72 -3.03 -20.75
N CYS A 626 17.51 -2.12 -19.79
CA CYS A 626 17.00 -2.39 -18.46
C CYS A 626 15.46 -2.37 -18.38
N GLY A 627 14.75 -1.77 -19.35
CA GLY A 627 13.31 -1.58 -19.27
C GLY A 627 12.90 -0.47 -18.32
N THR A 628 13.77 0.51 -18.13
CA THR A 628 13.66 1.59 -17.15
C THR A 628 13.51 2.95 -17.84
N TYR A 629 13.46 4.01 -17.05
CA TYR A 629 13.52 5.38 -17.53
C TYR A 629 14.43 6.25 -16.64
N GLY A 630 15.21 7.13 -17.27
CA GLY A 630 15.99 8.15 -16.57
C GLY A 630 17.32 7.67 -15.97
N LEU A 631 17.81 6.47 -16.32
CA LEU A 631 18.99 5.89 -15.65
C LEU A 631 20.30 6.03 -16.42
N ASN A 632 20.27 6.49 -17.67
CA ASN A 632 21.46 6.50 -18.52
C ASN A 632 22.65 7.28 -17.90
N GLU A 633 22.40 8.33 -17.12
CA GLU A 633 23.43 9.15 -16.47
C GLU A 633 23.96 8.56 -15.14
N PHE A 634 23.28 7.57 -14.57
CA PHE A 634 23.58 7.01 -13.25
C PHE A 634 24.32 5.66 -13.31
N GLN A 635 24.82 5.29 -14.48
CA GLN A 635 25.67 4.10 -14.63
C GLN A 635 26.98 4.27 -13.85
N LEU A 636 27.40 3.21 -13.15
CA LEU A 636 28.65 3.22 -12.40
C LEU A 636 29.89 3.12 -13.33
N PRO A 637 31.03 3.77 -12.98
CA PRO A 637 31.25 4.58 -11.77
C PRO A 637 30.60 5.97 -11.85
N HIS A 638 30.07 6.45 -10.72
CA HIS A 638 29.46 7.77 -10.56
C HIS A 638 29.96 8.44 -9.28
N ALA A 639 30.11 9.78 -9.24
CA ALA A 639 30.77 10.49 -8.13
C ALA A 639 29.94 10.48 -6.82
N GLU A 640 28.63 10.44 -6.94
CA GLU A 640 27.67 10.47 -5.83
C GLU A 640 27.31 9.06 -5.31
N CYS A 641 27.93 8.02 -5.89
CA CYS A 641 27.54 6.63 -5.63
C CYS A 641 28.76 5.78 -5.24
N PRO A 642 28.58 4.70 -4.45
CA PRO A 642 29.61 3.72 -4.21
C PRO A 642 30.03 3.03 -5.51
N GLU A 643 31.16 2.30 -5.47
CA GLU A 643 31.67 1.58 -6.65
C GLU A 643 30.70 0.52 -7.19
N LYS A 644 29.82 -0.01 -6.33
CA LYS A 644 28.78 -1.01 -6.63
C LYS A 644 27.76 -1.09 -5.49
N PHE A 645 26.53 -1.47 -5.81
CA PHE A 645 25.51 -1.88 -4.85
C PHE A 645 25.33 -3.40 -4.84
N VAL A 646 25.50 -4.04 -6.00
CA VAL A 646 25.42 -5.51 -6.13
C VAL A 646 26.82 -6.14 -6.13
N CYS A 647 27.09 -6.93 -5.10
CA CYS A 647 28.36 -7.65 -4.90
C CYS A 647 28.34 -9.06 -5.48
N ASP A 648 29.54 -9.63 -5.71
CA ASP A 648 29.75 -11.04 -6.09
C ASP A 648 29.08 -11.52 -7.39
N THR A 649 28.92 -10.61 -8.36
CA THR A 649 28.31 -10.89 -9.67
C THR A 649 29.18 -11.74 -10.61
N GLU A 650 30.47 -11.89 -10.30
CA GLU A 650 31.40 -12.67 -11.13
C GLU A 650 31.04 -14.16 -11.16
N GLY A 651 30.89 -14.72 -12.36
CA GLY A 651 30.57 -16.14 -12.54
C GLY A 651 29.07 -16.48 -12.47
N GLN A 652 28.22 -15.48 -12.24
CA GLN A 652 26.76 -15.63 -12.27
C GLN A 652 26.21 -15.76 -13.70
N ALA A 653 24.93 -16.09 -13.83
CA ALA A 653 24.24 -16.11 -15.13
C ALA A 653 24.31 -14.74 -15.82
N ALA A 654 24.37 -14.73 -17.16
CA ALA A 654 24.49 -13.49 -17.92
C ALA A 654 23.28 -12.55 -17.74
N GLY A 655 22.08 -13.11 -17.55
CA GLY A 655 20.85 -12.37 -17.21
C GLY A 655 21.04 -11.64 -15.88
N LEU A 656 21.36 -12.37 -14.81
CA LEU A 656 21.58 -11.80 -13.49
C LEU A 656 22.70 -10.76 -13.47
N GLN A 657 23.81 -10.97 -14.20
CA GLN A 657 24.86 -9.95 -14.32
C GLN A 657 24.36 -8.67 -15.00
N GLN A 658 23.49 -8.78 -16.01
CA GLN A 658 22.91 -7.62 -16.68
C GLN A 658 21.89 -6.92 -15.77
N PHE A 659 21.02 -7.70 -15.11
CA PHE A 659 20.06 -7.17 -14.15
C PHE A 659 20.75 -6.46 -12.98
N SER A 660 21.86 -7.02 -12.47
CA SER A 660 22.69 -6.39 -11.43
C SER A 660 23.18 -4.99 -11.83
N LYS A 661 23.59 -4.80 -13.10
CA LYS A 661 24.00 -3.47 -13.61
C LYS A 661 22.83 -2.49 -13.67
N CYS A 662 21.64 -2.99 -13.98
CA CYS A 662 20.44 -2.15 -13.94
C CYS A 662 20.14 -1.73 -12.49
N ILE A 663 20.24 -2.66 -11.52
CA ILE A 663 20.09 -2.37 -10.08
C ILE A 663 21.13 -1.35 -9.61
N ASP A 664 22.39 -1.49 -10.02
CA ASP A 664 23.44 -0.50 -9.69
C ASP A 664 23.07 0.92 -10.16
N SER A 665 22.61 1.07 -11.41
CA SER A 665 22.18 2.38 -11.94
C SER A 665 20.94 2.92 -11.23
N MET A 666 19.96 2.05 -10.94
CA MET A 666 18.75 2.43 -10.20
C MET A 666 19.09 2.95 -8.81
N ASN A 667 19.91 2.21 -8.07
CA ASN A 667 20.31 2.58 -6.70
C ASN A 667 21.16 3.84 -6.70
N CYS A 668 22.00 4.04 -7.72
CA CYS A 668 22.75 5.27 -7.87
C CYS A 668 21.83 6.48 -8.11
N ALA A 669 20.85 6.36 -9.01
CA ALA A 669 19.86 7.41 -9.27
C ALA A 669 19.06 7.77 -8.01
N MET A 670 18.63 6.75 -7.26
CA MET A 670 17.91 6.93 -5.99
C MET A 670 18.78 7.65 -4.95
N MET A 671 20.02 7.21 -4.75
CA MET A 671 20.94 7.79 -3.77
C MET A 671 21.25 9.26 -4.09
N ALA A 672 21.48 9.57 -5.36
CA ALA A 672 21.69 10.94 -5.82
C ALA A 672 20.42 11.80 -5.61
N GLY A 673 19.25 11.32 -6.07
CA GLY A 673 17.99 12.07 -5.93
C GLY A 673 17.53 12.24 -4.48
N MET A 674 17.83 11.29 -3.61
CA MET A 674 17.52 11.37 -2.17
C MET A 674 18.56 12.21 -1.40
N SER A 675 19.60 12.72 -2.05
CA SER A 675 20.49 13.71 -1.43
C SER A 675 19.90 15.10 -1.65
N SER A 676 19.23 15.65 -0.63
CA SER A 676 18.46 16.90 -0.78
C SER A 676 18.87 17.97 0.22
N SER A 677 18.82 19.23 -0.23
CA SER A 677 18.97 20.41 0.61
C SER A 677 17.64 20.76 1.27
N VAL A 678 17.70 21.24 2.50
CA VAL A 678 16.58 21.94 3.14
C VAL A 678 16.66 23.46 2.99
N SER A 679 17.54 23.99 2.15
CA SER A 679 17.67 25.43 1.95
C SER A 679 16.36 26.07 1.44
N GLY A 680 16.18 27.36 1.73
CA GLY A 680 14.96 28.09 1.36
C GLY A 680 13.80 27.90 2.32
N ASP A 681 12.59 28.17 1.83
CA ASP A 681 11.34 28.12 2.60
C ASP A 681 10.62 26.78 2.36
N ILE A 682 11.21 25.71 2.92
CA ILE A 682 10.65 24.35 2.89
C ILE A 682 10.49 23.80 4.30
N ASP A 683 9.55 22.86 4.46
CA ASP A 683 9.22 22.16 5.70
C ASP A 683 9.50 20.64 5.61
N GLU A 684 9.14 19.89 6.65
CA GLU A 684 9.29 18.43 6.72
C GLU A 684 8.49 17.69 5.64
N THR A 685 7.33 18.22 5.22
CA THR A 685 6.53 17.64 4.14
C THR A 685 7.26 17.77 2.81
N ALA A 686 7.83 18.94 2.51
CA ALA A 686 8.65 19.13 1.31
C ALA A 686 9.87 18.20 1.32
N LEU A 687 10.61 18.13 2.44
CA LEU A 687 11.75 17.22 2.55
C LEU A 687 11.31 15.77 2.33
N PHE A 688 10.23 15.31 2.97
CA PHE A 688 9.68 13.97 2.75
C PHE A 688 9.40 13.71 1.26
N ILE A 689 8.73 14.64 0.57
CA ILE A 689 8.41 14.48 -0.85
C ILE A 689 9.69 14.44 -1.72
N HIS A 690 10.66 15.31 -1.46
CA HIS A 690 11.95 15.30 -2.16
C HIS A 690 12.73 13.99 -1.93
N GLN A 691 12.48 13.27 -0.84
CA GLN A 691 13.02 11.92 -0.62
C GLN A 691 12.17 10.84 -1.31
N MET A 692 10.85 10.92 -1.21
CA MET A 692 9.94 9.85 -1.65
C MET A 692 9.73 9.79 -3.16
N ILE A 693 9.86 10.89 -3.90
CA ILE A 693 9.79 10.86 -5.37
C ILE A 693 10.91 9.97 -5.97
N PRO A 694 12.21 10.24 -5.72
CA PRO A 694 13.28 9.39 -6.25
C PRO A 694 13.25 7.96 -5.69
N HIS A 695 12.80 7.77 -4.45
CA HIS A 695 12.53 6.45 -3.86
C HIS A 695 11.47 5.69 -4.67
N HIS A 696 10.33 6.30 -4.98
CA HIS A 696 9.29 5.66 -5.79
C HIS A 696 9.74 5.39 -7.23
N GLN A 697 10.47 6.33 -7.84
CA GLN A 697 11.02 6.15 -9.18
C GLN A 697 11.97 4.95 -9.27
N ASN A 698 12.76 4.72 -8.22
CA ASN A 698 13.60 3.53 -8.10
C ASN A 698 12.76 2.25 -8.04
N ALA A 699 11.75 2.19 -7.18
CA ALA A 699 10.85 1.03 -7.09
C ALA A 699 10.13 0.71 -8.41
N VAL A 700 9.62 1.74 -9.10
CA VAL A 700 8.98 1.59 -10.43
C VAL A 700 9.98 1.02 -11.44
N ASN A 701 11.19 1.57 -11.49
CA ASN A 701 12.24 1.08 -12.40
C ASN A 701 12.66 -0.35 -12.05
N MET A 702 12.79 -0.71 -10.77
CA MET A 702 13.14 -2.08 -10.35
C MET A 702 12.06 -3.07 -10.76
N ALA A 703 10.79 -2.70 -10.56
CA ALA A 703 9.68 -3.56 -10.91
C ALA A 703 9.59 -3.78 -12.43
N LYS A 704 9.72 -2.71 -13.22
CA LYS A 704 9.77 -2.85 -14.70
C LYS A 704 10.95 -3.70 -15.15
N ALA A 705 12.12 -3.51 -14.55
CA ALA A 705 13.32 -4.26 -14.90
C ALA A 705 13.15 -5.75 -14.62
N LEU A 706 12.52 -6.13 -13.49
CA LEU A 706 12.24 -7.53 -13.18
C LEU A 706 11.21 -8.13 -14.14
N ILE A 707 10.09 -7.46 -14.45
CA ILE A 707 9.13 -7.96 -15.46
C ILE A 707 9.83 -8.17 -16.81
N LYS A 708 10.76 -7.27 -17.18
CA LYS A 708 11.47 -7.30 -18.46
C LYS A 708 12.43 -8.49 -18.60
N THR A 709 12.88 -9.12 -17.52
CA THR A 709 13.72 -10.32 -17.60
C THR A 709 12.96 -11.51 -18.19
N GLY A 710 11.64 -11.53 -18.03
CA GLY A 710 10.78 -12.67 -18.38
C GLY A 710 11.03 -13.91 -17.50
N THR A 711 11.57 -13.73 -16.29
CA THR A 711 11.86 -14.85 -15.37
C THR A 711 10.62 -15.34 -14.63
N LEU A 712 9.63 -14.48 -14.40
CA LEU A 712 8.36 -14.84 -13.78
C LEU A 712 7.45 -15.54 -14.79
N GLN A 713 6.86 -16.67 -14.39
CA GLN A 713 5.86 -17.39 -15.17
C GLN A 713 4.49 -17.20 -14.53
N CYS A 714 3.66 -16.38 -15.16
CA CYS A 714 2.27 -16.21 -14.74
C CYS A 714 1.33 -16.17 -15.94
N ASP A 715 0.58 -17.25 -16.13
CA ASP A 715 -0.44 -17.35 -17.18
C ASP A 715 -1.77 -16.68 -16.78
N ASP A 716 -2.06 -16.61 -15.47
CA ASP A 716 -3.28 -16.05 -14.88
C ASP A 716 -2.94 -15.32 -13.57
N LEU A 717 -3.07 -13.99 -13.57
CA LEU A 717 -2.76 -13.14 -12.41
C LEU A 717 -3.67 -13.39 -11.19
N THR A 718 -4.74 -14.18 -11.35
CA THR A 718 -5.65 -14.58 -10.26
C THR A 718 -5.34 -15.97 -9.69
N ASP A 719 -4.26 -16.61 -10.15
CA ASP A 719 -3.85 -17.93 -9.69
C ASP A 719 -3.14 -17.87 -8.34
N GLU A 720 -3.78 -18.47 -7.33
CA GLU A 720 -3.29 -18.51 -5.95
C GLU A 720 -2.89 -19.93 -5.49
N GLU A 721 -3.16 -20.96 -6.30
CA GLU A 721 -3.04 -22.36 -5.86
C GLU A 721 -2.05 -23.19 -6.70
N SER A 722 -1.74 -22.79 -7.93
CA SER A 722 -0.89 -23.59 -8.81
C SER A 722 0.60 -23.49 -8.48
N GLU A 723 1.42 -24.22 -9.25
CA GLU A 723 2.88 -24.09 -9.19
C GLU A 723 3.40 -22.70 -9.62
N GLN A 724 2.57 -21.90 -10.30
CA GLN A 724 2.86 -20.52 -10.70
C GLN A 724 2.43 -19.48 -9.65
N ALA A 725 1.72 -19.86 -8.59
CA ALA A 725 1.13 -18.91 -7.63
C ALA A 725 2.14 -17.91 -7.04
N ALA A 726 3.36 -18.36 -6.75
CA ALA A 726 4.42 -17.48 -6.25
C ALA A 726 4.88 -16.45 -7.30
N ASP A 727 5.03 -16.86 -8.56
CA ASP A 727 5.42 -15.97 -9.65
C ASP A 727 4.28 -14.99 -10.00
N CYS A 728 3.03 -15.47 -9.97
CA CYS A 728 1.84 -14.62 -10.14
C CYS A 728 1.70 -13.59 -9.02
N ALA A 729 1.85 -14.00 -7.76
CA ALA A 729 1.85 -13.07 -6.63
C ALA A 729 2.96 -12.01 -6.79
N MET A 730 4.16 -12.42 -7.21
CA MET A 730 5.24 -11.49 -7.51
C MET A 730 4.86 -10.53 -8.64
N GLU A 731 4.33 -11.01 -9.77
CA GLU A 731 3.92 -10.15 -10.88
C GLU A 731 2.82 -9.15 -10.49
N VAL A 732 1.84 -9.58 -9.66
CA VAL A 732 0.81 -8.70 -9.09
C VAL A 732 1.43 -7.58 -8.26
N ILE A 733 2.39 -7.89 -7.40
CA ILE A 733 3.13 -6.89 -6.62
C ILE A 733 3.88 -5.93 -7.55
N LEU A 734 4.59 -6.43 -8.57
CA LEU A 734 5.35 -5.59 -9.50
C LEU A 734 4.46 -4.61 -10.26
N ARG A 735 3.32 -5.07 -10.77
CA ARG A 735 2.35 -4.22 -11.48
C ARG A 735 1.72 -3.18 -10.57
N SER A 736 1.42 -3.55 -9.33
CA SER A 736 0.88 -2.64 -8.31
C SER A 736 1.90 -1.57 -7.91
N ILE A 737 3.19 -1.92 -7.80
CA ILE A 737 4.27 -0.95 -7.58
C ILE A 737 4.34 0.04 -8.74
N ILE A 738 4.39 -0.45 -9.98
CA ILE A 738 4.54 0.39 -11.17
C ILE A 738 3.41 1.42 -11.27
N THR A 739 2.17 0.98 -11.14
CA THR A 739 1.01 1.84 -11.34
C THR A 739 0.70 2.69 -10.11
N GLY A 740 0.68 2.09 -8.92
CA GLY A 740 0.40 2.78 -7.66
C GLY A 740 1.43 3.84 -7.31
N GLN A 741 2.72 3.53 -7.43
CA GLN A 741 3.76 4.51 -7.07
C GLN A 741 3.90 5.63 -8.11
N ASN A 742 3.60 5.37 -9.39
CA ASN A 742 3.51 6.43 -10.40
C ASN A 742 2.36 7.43 -10.08
N ALA A 743 1.19 6.93 -9.67
CA ALA A 743 0.11 7.81 -9.21
C ALA A 743 0.53 8.63 -7.98
N GLN A 744 1.25 8.02 -7.02
CA GLN A 744 1.77 8.72 -5.85
C GLN A 744 2.84 9.77 -6.20
N ILE A 745 3.72 9.51 -7.18
CA ILE A 745 4.70 10.50 -7.68
C ILE A 745 3.96 11.74 -8.21
N GLN A 746 2.90 11.55 -8.99
CA GLN A 746 2.11 12.67 -9.52
C GLN A 746 1.38 13.43 -8.40
N ALA A 747 0.79 12.71 -7.45
CA ALA A 747 0.17 13.34 -6.26
C ALA A 747 1.18 14.19 -5.48
N MET A 748 2.37 13.65 -5.23
CA MET A 748 3.46 14.36 -4.54
C MET A 748 3.94 15.61 -5.30
N ARG A 749 4.09 15.52 -6.63
CA ARG A 749 4.41 16.68 -7.48
C ARG A 749 3.32 17.76 -7.39
N GLY A 750 2.04 17.35 -7.44
CA GLY A 750 0.90 18.25 -7.25
C GLY A 750 0.90 18.94 -5.88
N ILE A 751 1.28 18.23 -4.81
CA ILE A 751 1.36 18.78 -3.46
C ILE A 751 2.50 19.81 -3.34
N LEU A 752 3.67 19.56 -3.95
CA LEU A 752 4.74 20.55 -4.02
C LEU A 752 4.26 21.83 -4.73
N GLU A 753 3.55 21.69 -5.86
CA GLU A 753 3.00 22.83 -6.60
C GLU A 753 1.97 23.60 -5.77
N ALA A 754 0.99 22.91 -5.18
CA ALA A 754 -0.07 23.51 -4.37
C ALA A 754 0.50 24.27 -3.16
N LYS A 755 1.51 23.71 -2.49
CA LYS A 755 2.22 24.34 -1.37
C LYS A 755 3.30 25.34 -1.80
N LYS A 756 3.55 25.48 -3.11
CA LYS A 756 4.56 26.37 -3.71
C LYS A 756 5.98 26.05 -3.25
N PHE A 757 6.25 24.78 -2.98
CA PHE A 757 7.60 24.29 -2.75
C PHE A 757 8.34 24.10 -4.08
N PRO A 758 9.68 24.15 -4.08
CA PRO A 758 10.46 23.78 -5.25
C PRO A 758 10.13 22.35 -5.71
N PRO A 759 10.02 22.09 -7.02
CA PRO A 759 9.78 20.73 -7.53
C PRO A 759 10.95 19.78 -7.22
N GLU A 760 12.17 20.31 -7.14
CA GLU A 760 13.41 19.61 -6.80
C GLU A 760 14.21 20.48 -5.82
N ASN A 761 15.00 19.86 -4.95
CA ASN A 761 15.89 20.58 -4.03
C ASN A 761 17.17 19.79 -3.74
N ASP A 762 17.76 19.23 -4.79
CA ASP A 762 18.86 18.28 -4.66
C ASP A 762 20.15 18.96 -4.18
N CYS A 763 21.00 18.20 -3.48
CA CYS A 763 22.36 18.61 -3.15
C CYS A 763 23.35 17.48 -3.46
N ILE A 764 24.52 17.86 -3.99
CA ILE A 764 25.56 16.90 -4.32
C ILE A 764 26.23 16.43 -3.04
N VAL A 765 26.15 15.11 -2.80
CA VAL A 765 26.85 14.40 -1.72
C VAL A 765 27.80 13.39 -2.35
N GLU A 766 29.11 13.60 -2.18
CA GLU A 766 30.10 12.63 -2.65
C GLU A 766 30.06 11.38 -1.76
N ALA A 767 30.08 10.18 -2.37
CA ALA A 767 29.92 8.93 -1.64
C ALA A 767 31.03 8.70 -0.60
N TYR A 768 32.28 9.07 -0.92
CA TYR A 768 33.43 8.97 -0.02
C TYR A 768 34.48 10.04 -0.37
N SER A 769 34.98 10.79 0.62
CA SER A 769 36.02 11.81 0.38
C SER A 769 37.35 11.18 -0.06
N SER A 770 38.03 11.80 -1.03
CA SER A 770 39.31 11.33 -1.60
C SER A 770 40.49 11.29 -0.61
N ASP A 771 40.31 11.59 0.67
CA ASP A 771 41.38 11.71 1.66
C ASP A 771 41.80 10.37 2.30
N ASP A 772 41.08 9.26 2.05
CA ASP A 772 41.46 7.92 2.55
C ASP A 772 42.40 7.14 1.61
N VAL A 773 42.78 7.70 0.45
CA VAL A 773 43.86 7.17 -0.38
C VAL A 773 45.17 7.89 -0.04
N VAL A 774 45.76 7.56 1.11
CA VAL A 774 47.19 7.87 1.34
C VAL A 774 48.00 6.97 0.42
N SER A 775 48.29 7.47 -0.78
CA SER A 775 49.30 6.93 -1.67
C SER A 775 50.68 7.05 -1.00
N SER A 776 51.20 5.96 -0.47
CA SER A 776 52.62 5.87 -0.12
C SER A 776 53.44 5.67 -1.40
N GLU A 777 53.77 6.75 -2.09
CA GLU A 777 54.83 6.72 -3.09
C GLU A 777 56.19 6.64 -2.39
N GLU A 778 56.94 5.58 -2.71
CA GLU A 778 58.33 5.35 -2.28
C GLU A 778 59.30 6.32 -2.98
N GLU A 779 60.17 7.00 -2.23
CA GLU A 779 61.57 7.22 -2.65
C GLU A 779 62.55 7.08 -1.45
N ASP A 780 63.18 5.89 -1.43
CA ASP A 780 64.56 5.53 -1.08
C ASP A 780 65.25 6.12 0.18
N GLY A 781 65.58 5.26 1.15
CA GLY A 781 66.36 5.70 2.33
C GLY A 781 66.55 4.79 3.54
N MET A 782 66.73 3.46 3.37
CA MET A 782 67.40 2.55 4.33
C MET A 782 66.69 2.13 5.66
N LYS A 783 66.17 0.88 5.59
CA LYS A 783 66.15 -0.22 6.59
C LYS A 783 65.24 -0.13 7.84
N ALA A 784 64.11 -0.85 7.76
CA ALA A 784 63.82 -1.94 8.69
C ALA A 784 63.00 -3.02 7.96
N THR A 785 63.49 -4.26 7.99
CA THR A 785 62.89 -5.41 7.29
C THR A 785 61.89 -6.11 8.22
N VAL A 786 60.63 -6.23 7.81
CA VAL A 786 59.73 -7.30 8.29
C VAL A 786 59.03 -7.92 7.09
N VAL A 787 59.33 -9.20 6.87
CA VAL A 787 58.70 -10.08 5.88
C VAL A 787 57.54 -10.82 6.56
N LYS A 788 56.42 -10.89 5.84
CA LYS A 788 55.19 -11.66 6.08
C LYS A 788 55.45 -13.09 6.60
N SER A 789 54.56 -13.60 7.45
CA SER A 789 53.89 -14.89 7.19
C SER A 789 52.75 -15.20 8.16
N ALA A 790 51.60 -15.51 7.56
CA ALA A 790 50.67 -16.61 7.85
C ALA A 790 50.22 -16.92 9.29
N ALA A 791 48.88 -17.08 9.40
CA ALA A 791 48.15 -17.67 10.52
C ALA A 791 48.77 -18.99 11.04
N PRO A 792 48.43 -19.35 12.28
CA PRO A 792 47.79 -20.66 12.43
C PRO A 792 46.68 -20.71 13.49
N SER A 793 45.64 -21.47 13.15
CA SER A 793 44.73 -22.12 14.10
C SER A 793 45.37 -23.36 14.71
N ALA A 794 44.99 -23.61 15.97
CA ALA A 794 45.12 -24.84 16.77
C ALA A 794 46.52 -25.28 17.22
N ILE A 795 46.67 -25.57 18.53
CA ILE A 795 47.41 -26.73 19.03
C ILE A 795 46.96 -27.09 20.47
N PHE A 796 46.68 -28.38 20.59
CA PHE A 796 46.68 -29.27 21.76
C PHE A 796 47.77 -29.00 22.81
N VAL A 797 47.47 -29.23 24.09
CA VAL A 797 48.47 -29.42 25.15
C VAL A 797 48.37 -30.84 25.71
N PHE A 798 49.37 -31.69 25.41
CA PHE A 798 49.87 -32.75 26.29
C PHE A 798 50.93 -32.10 27.20
N GLY A 799 51.15 -32.38 28.49
CA GLY A 799 50.75 -33.45 29.40
C GLY A 799 51.95 -33.69 30.32
N ILE A 800 51.84 -33.41 31.63
CA ILE A 800 52.73 -33.97 32.67
C ILE A 800 51.88 -34.37 33.88
N THR A 801 52.04 -35.64 34.24
CA THR A 801 51.41 -36.42 35.30
C THR A 801 52.02 -36.13 36.67
N ILE A 802 51.20 -35.93 37.70
CA ILE A 802 51.49 -36.38 39.08
C ILE A 802 50.20 -36.96 39.71
N THR A 803 50.34 -38.19 40.18
CA THR A 803 49.38 -39.13 40.76
C THR A 803 48.93 -38.75 42.18
N TYR A 804 47.66 -39.00 42.57
CA TYR A 804 47.24 -39.67 43.84
C TYR A 804 45.71 -39.96 43.86
N VAL A 805 45.32 -41.18 43.45
CA VAL A 805 44.68 -42.25 44.29
C VAL A 805 43.33 -42.00 45.04
N ILE A 806 42.31 -42.79 44.61
CA ILE A 806 41.26 -43.53 45.37
C ILE A 806 39.92 -42.83 45.77
N SER A 807 38.82 -43.16 45.08
CA SER A 807 37.80 -44.15 45.55
C SER A 807 36.60 -44.29 44.61
N VAL A 808 36.05 -45.49 44.65
CA VAL A 808 35.12 -46.16 43.72
C VAL A 808 33.70 -46.18 44.33
N PHE A 809 32.64 -46.16 43.51
CA PHE A 809 31.60 -47.23 43.40
C PHE A 809 30.26 -46.76 42.79
N PHE A 810 30.05 -47.16 41.52
CA PHE A 810 28.92 -47.90 40.92
C PHE A 810 27.50 -47.77 41.52
N LEU A 811 26.49 -47.64 40.64
CA LEU A 811 25.84 -48.80 40.02
C LEU A 811 25.03 -48.46 38.74
N LYS A 812 24.78 -49.52 37.97
CA LYS A 812 24.50 -49.65 36.54
C LYS A 812 23.01 -49.79 36.19
N SER A 813 22.69 -49.33 34.96
CA SER A 813 21.96 -50.00 33.86
C SER A 813 20.61 -50.69 34.14
N ILE A 814 19.60 -50.40 33.32
CA ILE A 814 19.43 -50.97 31.96
C ILE A 814 19.15 -49.84 30.99
#